data_AF-A0AAD6H7V6-F1
#
_entry.id   AF-A0AAD6H7V6-F1
#
_cell.length_a   1.000
_cell.length_b   1.000
_cell.length_c   1.000
_cell.angle_alpha   90.00
_cell.angle_beta   90.00
_cell.angle_gamma   90.00
#
_symmetry.space_group_name_H-M   'P 1'
#
loop_
_entity.id
_entity.type
_entity.pdbx_description
1 polymer ?
#
loop_
_entity_poly.entity_id
_entity_poly.type
_entity_poly.pdbx_seq_one_letter_code
_entity_poly.pdbx_strand_id
1 'polypeptide(L)'
;MPTPTFPRAPRTSPVPTQNILLFLIAFRLINAFAVRTFFQPDEYFQSLEPAWQIAFGQGQGAWITWEWRHRLRSSLHPLFFAALYKVADSLASTLSVSPATRAELLVAAPKTAQAVVAAIGDFYTWKLAVRVYGNDSRGSWTTLVATVLNPWQWFCSTRTLSNCFETTITIVALELWPWQWSVGSTAGVGRGEKTGNQMRGTDRDRSVIIRCDWSSEFMTTATDAAYSFHKCLPLAALACILRPTNILVWATLAGLAWLRTSWPQRKILIFEVILCGSAILAVSSVADRLFYGIWTFPPLRFLYFNIAQSLAVFYGSNDWHYYISQGYPLLLTTLLPAALIGLYTTLTARKSTVGDSLQTAIRVQLATVCLLMPFVLSLISHKEVRFIYPLLPCLHILAAPPLVQFFYPAIYSPAHAPYNPRMLILLFLVFVNVVIALYTTLYHASGTIKVLSYLRQQHQTHSASLTKRRTNSTSETGISAGFLMPCHSTPWRSHLVYPTINAWALSCEPPIDLNATQKAGYRDEADQFYDDPDQFLHQNMAGGLRHFPRRPSYISPAHHSVSKDAPDEAPHHDWPDYLIFFAQLEPTLRPLLRSSHYDECWRTFNTAWHDDWRRRGDIVVWCLDTVEQDAWRSTAQRQVQQSRDEQFDRIVESFKQEACKQKQRSWMGFHASSTPWSASPPSLFASWRRAAGSLFSLSPKAPLSWPWQRSAGSLFSSSAKTSIPWPWRPPTRWESFVARFSFSKQKPGWLPSWVSDQLPGLPSWLGGAKKKPTEAELWS
;
A
#
# COMPACT_ATOMS: atom_id res chain seq x y z
N MET A 1 1.10 -51.68 -43.72
CA MET A 1 0.78 -51.20 -42.37
C MET A 1 0.67 -49.68 -42.42
N PRO A 2 -0.47 -49.08 -42.02
CA PRO A 2 -0.61 -47.64 -41.99
C PRO A 2 0.09 -47.05 -40.76
N THR A 3 0.75 -45.92 -40.96
CA THR A 3 1.40 -45.09 -39.94
C THR A 3 0.39 -44.64 -38.87
N PRO A 4 0.71 -44.74 -37.57
CA PRO A 4 -0.20 -44.34 -36.51
C PRO A 4 -0.32 -42.81 -36.50
N THR A 5 -1.53 -42.32 -36.79
CA THR A 5 -1.94 -40.94 -36.59
C THR A 5 -2.13 -40.70 -35.10
N PHE A 6 -1.21 -39.95 -34.49
CA PHE A 6 -1.40 -39.46 -33.12
C PHE A 6 -2.61 -38.51 -33.07
N PRO A 7 -3.55 -38.67 -32.12
CA PRO A 7 -4.67 -37.76 -31.97
C PRO A 7 -4.14 -36.37 -31.61
N ARG A 8 -4.52 -35.39 -32.43
CA ARG A 8 -4.26 -33.96 -32.23
C ARG A 8 -4.86 -33.57 -30.88
N ALA A 9 -4.04 -33.01 -29.98
CA ALA A 9 -4.52 -32.50 -28.70
C ALA A 9 -5.71 -31.55 -28.91
N PRO A 10 -6.77 -31.64 -28.09
CA PRO A 10 -7.95 -30.79 -28.25
C PRO A 10 -7.53 -29.32 -28.16
N ARG A 11 -7.88 -28.54 -29.18
CA ARG A 11 -7.79 -27.07 -29.17
C ARG A 11 -8.69 -26.58 -28.04
N THR A 12 -8.11 -26.21 -26.91
CA THR A 12 -8.82 -25.44 -25.89
C THR A 12 -9.25 -24.13 -26.52
N SER A 13 -10.54 -23.82 -26.45
CA SER A 13 -11.06 -22.52 -26.85
C SER A 13 -10.33 -21.42 -26.05
N PRO A 14 -9.89 -20.33 -26.69
CA PRO A 14 -9.23 -19.24 -25.97
C PRO A 14 -10.20 -18.71 -24.92
N VAL A 15 -9.76 -18.61 -23.67
CA VAL A 15 -10.54 -17.94 -22.62
C VAL A 15 -10.83 -16.51 -23.08
N PRO A 16 -12.10 -16.05 -23.07
CA PRO A 16 -12.41 -14.69 -23.51
C PRO A 16 -11.66 -13.68 -22.64
N THR A 17 -10.76 -12.90 -23.24
CA THR A 17 -9.95 -11.86 -22.57
C THR A 17 -10.81 -10.87 -21.78
N GLN A 18 -12.01 -10.59 -22.28
CA GLN A 18 -13.00 -9.73 -21.61
C GLN A 18 -13.43 -10.29 -20.24
N ASN A 19 -13.58 -11.61 -20.10
CA ASN A 19 -13.98 -12.21 -18.84
C ASN A 19 -12.91 -12.04 -17.75
N ILE A 20 -11.64 -12.08 -18.13
CA ILE A 20 -10.50 -11.87 -17.21
C ILE A 20 -10.50 -10.43 -16.71
N LEU A 21 -10.66 -9.45 -17.61
CA LEU A 21 -10.70 -8.04 -17.23
C LEU A 21 -11.90 -7.73 -16.31
N LEU A 22 -13.09 -8.23 -16.64
CA LEU A 22 -14.29 -8.03 -15.80
C LEU A 22 -14.13 -8.67 -14.42
N PHE A 23 -13.55 -9.87 -14.36
CA PHE A 23 -13.22 -10.51 -13.08
C PHE A 23 -12.24 -9.66 -12.26
N LEU A 24 -11.17 -9.15 -12.88
CA LEU A 24 -10.18 -8.30 -12.20
C LEU A 24 -10.78 -6.99 -11.71
N ILE A 25 -11.68 -6.37 -12.49
CA ILE A 25 -12.39 -5.16 -12.07
C ILE A 25 -13.26 -5.47 -10.84
N ALA A 26 -14.06 -6.53 -10.88
CA ALA A 26 -14.90 -6.93 -9.74
C ALA A 26 -14.04 -7.24 -8.50
N PHE A 27 -12.94 -7.97 -8.69
CA PHE A 27 -11.98 -8.31 -7.64
C PHE A 27 -11.34 -7.06 -7.01
N ARG A 28 -10.86 -6.12 -7.83
CA ARG A 28 -10.23 -4.89 -7.34
C ARG A 28 -11.23 -3.90 -6.73
N LEU A 29 -12.49 -3.91 -7.17
CA LEU A 29 -13.55 -3.16 -6.49
C LEU A 29 -13.79 -3.69 -5.09
N ILE A 30 -13.94 -5.01 -4.94
CA ILE A 30 -14.09 -5.64 -3.61
C ILE A 30 -12.88 -5.29 -2.73
N ASN A 31 -11.66 -5.39 -3.27
CA ASN A 31 -10.44 -5.01 -2.57
C ASN A 31 -10.48 -3.53 -2.13
N ALA A 32 -10.73 -2.58 -3.04
CA ALA A 32 -10.71 -1.16 -2.74
C ALA A 32 -11.72 -0.74 -1.65
N PHE A 33 -12.90 -1.36 -1.62
CA PHE A 33 -13.91 -1.13 -0.58
C PHE A 33 -13.64 -1.92 0.72
N ALA A 34 -12.85 -3.00 0.66
CA ALA A 34 -12.37 -3.71 1.84
C ALA A 34 -11.26 -2.94 2.58
N VAL A 35 -10.48 -2.09 1.89
CA VAL A 35 -9.44 -1.26 2.51
C VAL A 35 -10.05 -0.27 3.51
N ARG A 36 -9.74 -0.49 4.79
CA ARG A 36 -10.19 0.31 5.95
C ARG A 36 -9.03 0.98 6.71
N THR A 37 -7.85 0.94 6.13
CA THR A 37 -6.60 1.30 6.79
C THR A 37 -5.89 2.44 6.09
N PHE A 38 -5.21 3.27 6.87
CA PHE A 38 -4.30 4.29 6.36
C PHE A 38 -2.92 3.68 6.09
N PHE A 39 -2.24 4.15 5.05
CA PHE A 39 -0.86 3.75 4.78
C PHE A 39 0.09 4.94 4.80
N GLN A 40 -0.08 5.87 3.86
CA GLN A 40 0.80 7.02 3.71
C GLN A 40 0.04 8.28 3.35
N PRO A 41 0.53 9.45 3.77
CA PRO A 41 -0.14 10.74 3.61
C PRO A 41 -0.25 11.14 2.14
N ASP A 42 0.69 10.69 1.30
CA ASP A 42 0.67 10.91 -0.15
C ASP A 42 -0.60 10.41 -0.83
N GLU A 43 -1.27 9.41 -0.24
CA GLU A 43 -2.58 8.92 -0.72
C GLU A 43 -3.65 10.01 -0.71
N TYR A 44 -3.51 11.03 0.15
CA TYR A 44 -4.48 12.10 0.33
C TYR A 44 -3.87 13.45 -0.04
N PHE A 45 -2.77 13.84 0.59
CA PHE A 45 -2.19 15.19 0.49
C PHE A 45 -1.48 15.47 -0.84
N GLN A 46 -1.10 14.42 -1.60
CA GLN A 46 -0.51 14.55 -2.93
C GLN A 46 -1.45 14.15 -4.07
N SER A 47 -2.71 13.83 -3.75
CA SER A 47 -3.70 13.44 -4.76
C SER A 47 -5.09 13.99 -4.45
N LEU A 48 -5.74 13.51 -3.38
CA LEU A 48 -7.15 13.81 -3.10
C LEU A 48 -7.40 15.22 -2.54
N GLU A 49 -6.51 15.78 -1.73
CA GLU A 49 -6.68 17.15 -1.20
C GLU A 49 -6.50 18.23 -2.28
N PRO A 50 -5.45 18.19 -3.12
CA PRO A 50 -5.38 19.08 -4.28
C PRO A 50 -6.54 18.85 -5.27
N ALA A 51 -6.96 17.60 -5.48
CA ALA A 51 -8.11 17.29 -6.33
C ALA A 51 -9.41 17.89 -5.77
N TRP A 52 -9.60 17.85 -4.45
CA TRP A 52 -10.73 18.49 -3.78
C TRP A 52 -10.73 20.01 -4.02
N GLN A 53 -9.58 20.66 -3.86
CA GLN A 53 -9.45 22.09 -4.14
C GLN A 53 -9.78 22.44 -5.60
N ILE A 54 -9.31 21.62 -6.56
CA ILE A 54 -9.65 21.82 -7.99
C ILE A 54 -11.17 21.66 -8.20
N ALA A 55 -11.78 20.64 -7.60
CA ALA A 55 -13.18 20.33 -7.81
C ALA A 55 -14.13 21.33 -7.12
N PHE A 56 -13.81 21.82 -5.92
CA PHE A 56 -14.75 22.59 -5.11
C PHE A 56 -14.28 24.02 -4.77
N GLY A 57 -13.01 24.35 -5.01
CA GLY A 57 -12.43 25.67 -4.76
C GLY A 57 -11.65 25.79 -3.45
N GLN A 58 -10.89 26.88 -3.30
CA GLN A 58 -9.96 27.10 -2.18
C GLN A 58 -10.65 27.27 -0.81
N GLY A 59 -11.87 27.81 -0.78
CA GLY A 59 -12.62 28.03 0.47
C GLY A 59 -13.28 26.78 1.07
N GLN A 60 -13.08 25.61 0.48
CA GLN A 60 -13.75 24.37 0.90
C GLN A 60 -12.92 23.52 1.88
N GLY A 61 -11.84 24.10 2.43
CA GLY A 61 -11.08 23.55 3.55
C GLY A 61 -10.20 22.35 3.21
N ALA A 62 -9.76 22.20 1.95
CA ALA A 62 -8.73 21.24 1.54
C ALA A 62 -7.38 21.61 2.16
N TRP A 63 -6.58 20.61 2.54
CA TRP A 63 -5.23 20.85 3.05
C TRP A 63 -4.20 20.80 1.93
N ILE A 64 -3.66 21.95 1.54
CA ILE A 64 -2.62 22.05 0.52
C ILE A 64 -1.24 22.13 1.17
N THR A 65 -0.43 21.09 0.99
CA THR A 65 0.92 21.03 1.56
C THR A 65 1.90 22.00 0.87
N TRP A 66 3.03 22.22 1.53
CA TRP A 66 4.13 23.06 1.06
C TRP A 66 4.61 22.69 -0.36
N GLU A 67 4.59 21.41 -0.75
CA GLU A 67 5.08 20.98 -2.07
C GLU A 67 4.28 21.63 -3.22
N TRP A 68 2.98 21.80 -3.02
CA TRP A 68 2.11 22.48 -3.97
C TRP A 68 2.35 24.00 -3.93
N ARG A 69 2.50 24.60 -2.74
CA ARG A 69 2.85 26.03 -2.61
C ARG A 69 4.16 26.37 -3.33
N HIS A 70 5.14 25.47 -3.28
CA HIS A 70 6.44 25.61 -3.97
C HIS A 70 6.46 25.07 -5.41
N ARG A 71 5.32 24.59 -5.94
CA ARG A 71 5.14 24.12 -7.33
C ARG A 71 6.05 22.94 -7.70
N LEU A 72 6.19 21.98 -6.79
CA LEU A 72 7.08 20.82 -6.93
C LEU A 72 6.38 19.60 -7.54
N ARG A 73 5.06 19.62 -7.71
CA ARG A 73 4.26 18.47 -8.17
C ARG A 73 3.47 18.82 -9.43
N SER A 74 3.31 17.82 -10.30
CA SER A 74 2.39 17.94 -11.44
C SER A 74 0.94 17.80 -10.98
N SER A 75 0.07 18.65 -11.51
CA SER A 75 -1.36 18.66 -11.27
C SER A 75 -2.14 17.55 -12.00
N LEU A 76 -1.50 16.83 -12.94
CA LEU A 76 -2.17 15.82 -13.78
C LEU A 76 -2.85 14.70 -12.99
N HIS A 77 -2.19 14.19 -11.94
CA HIS A 77 -2.76 13.12 -11.12
C HIS A 77 -3.95 13.61 -10.26
N PRO A 78 -3.86 14.74 -9.54
CA PRO A 78 -5.05 15.33 -8.91
C PRO A 78 -6.18 15.69 -9.88
N LEU A 79 -5.88 16.16 -11.09
CA LEU A 79 -6.90 16.52 -12.09
C LEU A 79 -7.81 15.33 -12.46
N PHE A 80 -7.24 14.13 -12.53
CA PHE A 80 -8.01 12.90 -12.72
C PHE A 80 -9.07 12.71 -11.61
N PHE A 81 -8.67 12.85 -10.35
CA PHE A 81 -9.62 12.75 -9.23
C PHE A 81 -10.57 13.94 -9.11
N ALA A 82 -10.15 15.14 -9.51
CA ALA A 82 -11.00 16.32 -9.51
C ALA A 82 -12.18 16.16 -10.49
N ALA A 83 -11.91 15.61 -11.68
CA ALA A 83 -12.95 15.26 -12.64
C ALA A 83 -13.95 14.25 -12.05
N LEU A 84 -13.45 13.22 -11.36
CA LEU A 84 -14.29 12.22 -10.69
C LEU A 84 -15.16 12.81 -9.58
N TYR A 85 -14.61 13.71 -8.76
CA TYR A 85 -15.38 14.42 -7.75
C TYR A 85 -16.49 15.26 -8.37
N LYS A 86 -16.22 15.98 -9.46
CA LYS A 86 -17.24 16.76 -10.18
C LYS A 86 -18.35 15.88 -10.76
N VAL A 87 -18.01 14.73 -11.34
CA VAL A 87 -18.99 13.77 -11.85
C VAL A 87 -19.84 13.20 -10.72
N ALA A 88 -19.22 12.78 -9.62
CA ALA A 88 -19.92 12.27 -8.44
C ALA A 88 -20.86 13.32 -7.83
N ASP A 89 -20.40 14.56 -7.70
CA ASP A 89 -21.19 15.68 -7.18
C ASP A 89 -22.37 16.04 -8.09
N SER A 90 -22.15 16.06 -9.41
CA SER A 90 -23.21 16.30 -10.39
C SER A 90 -24.25 15.18 -10.38
N LEU A 91 -23.83 13.91 -10.25
CA LEU A 91 -24.74 12.78 -10.13
C LEU A 91 -25.56 12.86 -8.83
N ALA A 92 -24.91 13.18 -7.70
CA ALA A 92 -25.59 13.36 -6.42
C ALA A 92 -26.65 14.47 -6.49
N SER A 93 -26.31 15.59 -7.13
CA SER A 93 -27.21 16.72 -7.31
C SER A 93 -28.38 16.38 -8.24
N THR A 94 -28.11 15.72 -9.36
CA THR A 94 -29.14 15.31 -10.34
C THR A 94 -30.14 14.32 -9.73
N LEU A 95 -29.64 13.38 -8.92
CA LEU A 95 -30.47 12.41 -8.21
C LEU A 95 -31.07 12.93 -6.90
N SER A 96 -30.80 14.20 -6.53
CA SER A 96 -31.28 14.84 -5.30
C SER A 96 -31.06 13.98 -4.04
N VAL A 97 -29.89 13.32 -3.94
CA VAL A 97 -29.60 12.42 -2.82
C VAL A 97 -29.29 13.20 -1.54
N SER A 98 -29.46 12.53 -0.39
CA SER A 98 -29.17 13.15 0.91
C SER A 98 -27.71 13.62 1.02
N PRO A 99 -27.39 14.66 1.83
CA PRO A 99 -26.02 15.08 2.07
C PRO A 99 -25.11 13.97 2.63
N ALA A 100 -25.68 13.00 3.36
CA ALA A 100 -24.96 11.82 3.84
C ALA A 100 -24.56 10.90 2.67
N THR A 101 -25.50 10.59 1.79
CA THR A 101 -25.25 9.78 0.59
C THR A 101 -24.26 10.45 -0.36
N ARG A 102 -24.35 11.78 -0.53
CA ARG A 102 -23.37 12.56 -1.28
C ARG A 102 -21.97 12.40 -0.71
N ALA A 103 -21.82 12.47 0.62
CA ALA A 103 -20.51 12.31 1.26
C ALA A 103 -19.91 10.92 1.06
N GLU A 104 -20.71 9.87 1.18
CA GLU A 104 -20.27 8.50 0.89
C GLU A 104 -19.89 8.33 -0.58
N LEU A 105 -20.65 8.93 -1.52
CA LEU A 105 -20.34 8.89 -2.95
C LEU A 105 -18.99 9.56 -3.26
N LEU A 106 -18.73 10.72 -2.64
CA LEU A 106 -17.45 11.44 -2.82
C LEU A 106 -16.27 10.63 -2.27
N VAL A 107 -16.41 9.96 -1.13
CA VAL A 107 -15.36 9.07 -0.59
C VAL A 107 -15.19 7.81 -1.45
N ALA A 108 -16.27 7.29 -2.03
CA ALA A 108 -16.26 6.07 -2.85
C ALA A 108 -15.73 6.27 -4.27
N ALA A 109 -15.90 7.46 -4.86
CA ALA A 109 -15.58 7.70 -6.27
C ALA A 109 -14.08 7.53 -6.59
N PRO A 110 -13.12 8.12 -5.84
CA PRO A 110 -11.70 7.88 -6.06
C PRO A 110 -11.30 6.41 -5.89
N LYS A 111 -11.87 5.71 -4.89
CA LYS A 111 -11.62 4.28 -4.65
C LYS A 111 -12.07 3.42 -5.84
N THR A 112 -13.24 3.72 -6.39
CA THR A 112 -13.81 3.01 -7.55
C THR A 112 -12.92 3.19 -8.78
N ALA A 113 -12.50 4.42 -9.07
CA ALA A 113 -11.64 4.69 -10.21
C ALA A 113 -10.26 4.02 -10.06
N GLN A 114 -9.67 4.08 -8.86
CA GLN A 114 -8.39 3.46 -8.59
C GLN A 114 -8.46 1.93 -8.65
N ALA A 115 -9.58 1.31 -8.29
CA ALA A 115 -9.82 -0.11 -8.49
C ALA A 115 -9.78 -0.52 -9.96
N VAL A 116 -10.39 0.29 -10.84
CA VAL A 116 -10.35 0.06 -12.30
C VAL A 116 -8.93 0.21 -12.83
N VAL A 117 -8.19 1.24 -12.40
CA VAL A 117 -6.77 1.43 -12.75
C VAL A 117 -5.95 0.20 -12.33
N ALA A 118 -6.11 -0.27 -11.09
CA ALA A 118 -5.43 -1.47 -10.60
C ALA A 118 -5.74 -2.72 -11.43
N ALA A 119 -7.02 -2.93 -11.79
CA ALA A 119 -7.45 -4.06 -12.61
C ALA A 119 -6.85 -4.00 -14.03
N ILE A 120 -6.74 -2.80 -14.62
CA ILE A 120 -6.03 -2.59 -15.88
C ILE A 120 -4.55 -2.97 -15.73
N GLY A 121 -3.90 -2.54 -14.64
CA GLY A 121 -2.51 -2.91 -14.36
C GLY A 121 -2.29 -4.42 -14.29
N ASP A 122 -3.15 -5.14 -13.56
CA ASP A 122 -3.09 -6.60 -13.47
C ASP A 122 -3.34 -7.27 -14.83
N PHE A 123 -4.34 -6.80 -15.58
CA PHE A 123 -4.70 -7.34 -16.88
C PHE A 123 -3.57 -7.18 -17.90
N TYR A 124 -2.94 -6.01 -17.97
CA TYR A 124 -1.81 -5.77 -18.86
C TYR A 124 -0.53 -6.48 -18.39
N THR A 125 -0.37 -6.73 -17.10
CA THR A 125 0.70 -7.62 -16.59
C THR A 125 0.52 -9.04 -17.13
N TRP A 126 -0.70 -9.59 -17.05
CA TRP A 126 -1.02 -10.89 -17.64
C TRP A 126 -0.86 -10.89 -19.16
N LYS A 127 -1.32 -9.83 -19.85
CA LYS A 127 -1.22 -9.71 -21.32
C LYS A 127 0.23 -9.68 -21.79
N LEU A 128 1.10 -8.95 -21.09
CA LEU A 128 2.54 -8.99 -21.37
C LEU A 128 3.13 -10.38 -21.09
N ALA A 129 2.68 -11.07 -20.03
CA ALA A 129 3.10 -12.44 -19.76
C ALA A 129 2.66 -13.43 -20.87
N VAL A 130 1.46 -13.27 -21.43
CA VAL A 130 0.98 -14.04 -22.60
C VAL A 130 1.89 -13.82 -23.79
N ARG A 131 2.37 -12.59 -24.03
CA ARG A 131 3.35 -12.32 -25.09
C ARG A 131 4.71 -12.98 -24.84
N VAL A 132 5.13 -13.07 -23.57
CA VAL A 132 6.42 -13.64 -23.17
C VAL A 132 6.43 -15.17 -23.15
N TYR A 133 5.31 -15.80 -22.80
CA TYR A 133 5.22 -17.26 -22.58
C TYR A 133 4.28 -18.00 -23.53
N GLY A 134 3.49 -17.28 -24.34
CA GLY A 134 2.47 -17.82 -25.23
C GLY A 134 1.07 -17.84 -24.62
N ASN A 135 0.06 -17.98 -25.48
CA ASN A 135 -1.34 -18.06 -25.09
C ASN A 135 -1.62 -19.35 -24.30
N ASP A 136 -2.48 -19.25 -23.27
CA ASP A 136 -2.81 -20.35 -22.35
C ASP A 136 -1.59 -21.04 -21.71
N SER A 137 -0.45 -20.36 -21.67
CA SER A 137 0.75 -20.87 -21.02
C SER A 137 0.59 -20.86 -19.51
N ARG A 138 1.15 -21.87 -18.85
CA ARG A 138 1.17 -21.92 -17.37
C ARG A 138 1.90 -20.73 -16.77
N GLY A 139 2.89 -20.20 -17.50
CA GLY A 139 3.62 -18.99 -17.13
C GLY A 139 2.71 -17.78 -17.01
N SER A 140 1.88 -17.50 -18.03
CA SER A 140 0.98 -16.34 -18.00
C SER A 140 -0.06 -16.45 -16.88
N TRP A 141 -0.68 -17.62 -16.69
CA TRP A 141 -1.62 -17.85 -15.59
C TRP A 141 -0.95 -17.72 -14.22
N THR A 142 0.28 -18.20 -14.06
CA THR A 142 1.03 -18.06 -12.81
C THR A 142 1.36 -16.60 -12.52
N THR A 143 1.68 -15.79 -13.54
CA THR A 143 1.85 -14.34 -13.38
C THR A 143 0.56 -13.67 -12.89
N LEU A 144 -0.61 -14.04 -13.44
CA LEU A 144 -1.90 -13.50 -12.99
C LEU A 144 -2.20 -13.89 -11.54
N VAL A 145 -1.92 -15.13 -11.15
CA VAL A 145 -2.06 -15.56 -9.75
C VAL A 145 -1.10 -14.78 -8.85
N ALA A 146 0.13 -14.51 -9.31
CA ALA A 146 1.10 -13.71 -8.57
C ALA A 146 0.62 -12.26 -8.36
N THR A 147 0.00 -11.61 -9.36
CA THR A 147 -0.53 -10.24 -9.18
C THR A 147 -1.70 -10.19 -8.19
N VAL A 148 -2.56 -11.21 -8.20
CA VAL A 148 -3.74 -11.32 -7.31
C VAL A 148 -3.34 -11.64 -5.87
N LEU A 149 -2.36 -12.53 -5.67
CA LEU A 149 -1.96 -13.02 -4.34
C LEU A 149 -0.77 -12.27 -3.71
N ASN A 150 -0.07 -11.41 -4.45
CA ASN A 150 1.01 -10.62 -3.87
C ASN A 150 0.43 -9.60 -2.88
N PRO A 151 0.82 -9.61 -1.58
CA PRO A 151 0.25 -8.73 -0.56
C PRO A 151 0.52 -7.25 -0.81
N TRP A 152 1.67 -6.90 -1.39
CA TRP A 152 1.99 -5.51 -1.73
C TRP A 152 1.09 -5.00 -2.86
N GLN A 153 0.91 -5.78 -3.92
CA GLN A 153 -0.01 -5.46 -5.02
C GLN A 153 -1.45 -5.44 -4.52
N TRP A 154 -1.85 -6.34 -3.61
CA TRP A 154 -3.16 -6.28 -2.96
C TRP A 154 -3.36 -4.97 -2.20
N PHE A 155 -2.39 -4.59 -1.38
CA PHE A 155 -2.50 -3.48 -0.42
C PHE A 155 -2.32 -2.10 -1.05
N CYS A 156 -1.43 -1.96 -2.03
CA CYS A 156 -1.07 -0.67 -2.62
C CYS A 156 -1.91 -0.31 -3.85
N SER A 157 -2.19 -1.25 -4.76
CA SER A 157 -2.67 -0.91 -6.11
C SER A 157 -3.97 -0.09 -6.14
N THR A 158 -4.86 -0.33 -5.17
CA THR A 158 -6.17 0.31 -5.04
C THR A 158 -6.14 1.63 -4.25
N ARG A 159 -4.98 2.04 -3.73
CA ARG A 159 -4.78 3.32 -3.05
C ARG A 159 -4.44 4.41 -4.05
N THR A 160 -4.87 5.64 -3.77
CA THR A 160 -4.74 6.82 -4.66
C THR A 160 -3.33 7.42 -4.66
N LEU A 161 -2.31 6.56 -4.78
CA LEU A 161 -0.91 6.91 -4.90
C LEU A 161 -0.53 7.10 -6.37
N SER A 162 0.20 8.17 -6.68
CA SER A 162 0.72 8.41 -8.03
C SER A 162 1.57 7.23 -8.55
N ASN A 163 2.31 6.53 -7.67
CA ASN A 163 3.10 5.36 -8.04
C ASN A 163 2.25 4.17 -8.53
N CYS A 164 0.99 4.03 -8.08
CA CYS A 164 0.08 2.99 -8.57
C CYS A 164 -0.37 3.29 -10.00
N PHE A 165 -0.68 4.56 -10.26
CA PHE A 165 -1.08 5.05 -11.58
C PHE A 165 0.10 4.96 -12.56
N GLU A 166 1.29 5.40 -12.14
CA GLU A 166 2.56 5.23 -12.84
C GLU A 166 2.80 3.75 -13.20
N THR A 167 2.74 2.84 -12.21
CA THR A 167 2.97 1.40 -12.43
C THR A 167 2.01 0.83 -13.48
N THR A 168 0.73 1.22 -13.42
CA THR A 168 -0.29 0.79 -14.39
C THR A 168 0.01 1.31 -15.79
N ILE A 169 0.33 2.59 -15.93
CA ILE A 169 0.66 3.18 -17.23
C ILE A 169 1.94 2.56 -17.79
N THR A 170 2.95 2.33 -16.95
CA THR A 170 4.20 1.68 -17.35
C THR A 170 3.94 0.28 -17.90
N ILE A 171 3.14 -0.56 -17.23
CA ILE A 171 2.88 -1.91 -17.75
C ILE A 171 2.03 -1.91 -19.02
N VAL A 172 1.07 -0.99 -19.16
CA VAL A 172 0.31 -0.81 -20.41
C VAL A 172 1.26 -0.41 -21.54
N ALA A 173 2.15 0.54 -21.29
CA ALA A 173 3.14 0.99 -22.27
C ALA A 173 4.16 -0.12 -22.61
N LEU A 174 4.62 -0.90 -21.63
CA LEU A 174 5.50 -2.07 -21.88
C LEU A 174 4.81 -3.12 -22.76
N GLU A 175 3.51 -3.32 -22.61
CA GLU A 175 2.74 -4.17 -23.52
C GLU A 175 2.62 -3.59 -24.92
N LEU A 176 2.69 -2.27 -25.09
CA LEU A 176 2.64 -1.60 -26.40
C LEU A 176 4.03 -1.37 -27.01
N TRP A 177 5.11 -1.60 -26.26
CA TRP A 177 6.48 -1.42 -26.72
C TRP A 177 6.80 -2.31 -27.94
N PRO A 178 7.47 -1.79 -28.99
CA PRO A 178 7.81 -2.54 -30.19
C PRO A 178 9.00 -3.48 -29.93
N TRP A 179 8.73 -4.59 -29.25
CA TRP A 179 9.75 -5.57 -28.86
C TRP A 179 10.55 -6.12 -30.06
N GLN A 180 10.01 -6.07 -31.29
CA GLN A 180 10.73 -6.54 -32.49
C GLN A 180 12.04 -5.78 -32.72
N TRP A 181 12.11 -4.51 -32.29
CA TRP A 181 13.32 -3.67 -32.41
C TRP A 181 14.47 -4.18 -31.54
N SER A 182 14.17 -5.08 -30.62
CA SER A 182 15.13 -5.69 -29.69
C SER A 182 15.91 -6.86 -30.28
N VAL A 183 15.46 -7.45 -31.39
CA VAL A 183 16.05 -8.68 -31.95
C VAL A 183 17.08 -8.38 -33.04
N GLY A 184 17.11 -7.16 -33.59
CA GLY A 184 18.01 -6.77 -34.68
C GLY A 184 17.59 -7.36 -36.03
N SER A 185 17.86 -6.66 -37.14
CA SER A 185 17.41 -7.04 -38.49
C SER A 185 18.13 -8.26 -39.12
N THR A 186 18.87 -9.06 -38.35
CA THR A 186 19.74 -10.13 -38.89
C THR A 186 19.04 -11.44 -39.22
N ALA A 187 17.71 -11.54 -39.08
CA ALA A 187 16.95 -12.75 -39.38
C ALA A 187 16.51 -12.90 -40.87
N GLY A 188 16.94 -12.01 -41.77
CA GLY A 188 16.43 -11.96 -43.15
C GLY A 188 17.41 -12.20 -44.30
N VAL A 189 18.71 -12.42 -44.04
CA VAL A 189 19.68 -12.62 -45.13
C VAL A 189 20.33 -13.99 -44.98
N GLY A 190 19.58 -15.02 -45.39
CA GLY A 190 20.17 -16.29 -45.78
C GLY A 190 21.14 -16.02 -46.92
N ARG A 191 22.43 -16.11 -46.59
CA ARG A 191 23.56 -16.01 -47.51
C ARG A 191 23.46 -17.15 -48.51
N GLY A 192 22.80 -16.90 -49.65
CA GLY A 192 22.80 -17.82 -50.77
C GLY A 192 24.23 -17.96 -51.29
N GLU A 193 24.83 -19.11 -51.04
CA GLU A 193 26.07 -19.54 -51.68
C GLU A 193 25.90 -19.45 -53.19
N LYS A 194 26.69 -18.58 -53.82
CA LYS A 194 26.88 -18.56 -55.26
C LYS A 194 27.81 -19.72 -55.62
N THR A 195 27.24 -20.88 -55.92
CA THR A 195 27.90 -21.87 -56.78
C THR A 195 27.30 -21.76 -58.18
N GLY A 196 28.10 -21.25 -59.11
CA GLY A 196 27.76 -21.24 -60.52
C GLY A 196 27.77 -22.64 -61.10
N ASN A 197 26.80 -22.92 -61.97
CA ASN A 197 27.06 -23.65 -63.20
C ASN A 197 25.95 -23.37 -64.23
N GLN A 198 26.42 -23.05 -65.44
CA GLN A 198 25.67 -23.00 -66.69
C GLN A 198 24.97 -24.34 -66.96
N MET A 199 23.69 -24.30 -67.34
CA MET A 199 23.23 -25.08 -68.49
C MET A 199 21.93 -24.50 -69.05
N ARG A 200 21.89 -24.42 -70.38
CA ARG A 200 20.87 -23.87 -71.25
C ARG A 200 19.82 -24.96 -71.51
N GLY A 201 18.53 -24.66 -71.38
CA GLY A 201 17.45 -25.58 -71.73
C GLY A 201 16.11 -24.86 -71.77
N THR A 202 15.53 -24.79 -72.96
CA THR A 202 14.20 -24.27 -73.30
C THR A 202 13.11 -25.21 -72.76
N ASP A 203 12.09 -24.69 -72.06
CA ASP A 203 10.69 -24.99 -72.41
C ASP A 203 9.69 -24.07 -71.71
N ARG A 204 8.57 -23.82 -72.40
CA ARG A 204 7.40 -23.06 -71.96
C ARG A 204 6.50 -23.90 -71.05
N ASP A 205 5.64 -23.20 -70.29
CA ASP A 205 4.43 -23.66 -69.61
C ASP A 205 4.54 -24.50 -68.32
N ARG A 206 4.53 -23.81 -67.17
CA ARG A 206 3.39 -23.83 -66.22
C ARG A 206 3.60 -22.79 -65.10
N SER A 207 2.83 -21.72 -65.18
CA SER A 207 2.64 -20.76 -64.10
C SER A 207 1.84 -21.39 -62.95
N VAL A 208 2.54 -21.90 -61.94
CA VAL A 208 1.98 -22.00 -60.58
C VAL A 208 2.64 -20.90 -59.77
N ILE A 209 1.92 -19.79 -59.63
CA ILE A 209 2.29 -18.68 -58.76
C ILE A 209 2.18 -19.20 -57.31
N ILE A 210 3.28 -19.71 -56.78
CA ILE A 210 3.56 -19.67 -55.33
C ILE A 210 4.40 -18.40 -55.11
N ARG A 211 3.75 -17.23 -55.26
CA ARG A 211 4.20 -16.04 -54.53
C ARG A 211 3.74 -16.27 -53.10
N CYS A 212 4.62 -16.81 -52.28
CA CYS A 212 4.43 -16.79 -50.83
C CYS A 212 4.12 -15.34 -50.40
N ASP A 213 3.05 -15.21 -49.63
CA ASP A 213 2.40 -14.01 -49.10
C ASP A 213 3.25 -13.22 -48.07
N TRP A 214 4.58 -13.23 -48.23
CA TRP A 214 5.55 -12.67 -47.28
C TRP A 214 5.56 -11.13 -47.27
N SER A 215 5.08 -10.48 -48.34
CA SER A 215 5.00 -9.02 -48.43
C SER A 215 3.78 -8.43 -47.73
N SER A 216 2.67 -9.19 -47.65
CA SER A 216 1.45 -8.76 -46.95
C SER A 216 1.65 -8.81 -45.44
N GLU A 217 2.16 -9.94 -44.92
CA GLU A 217 2.34 -10.20 -43.49
C GLU A 217 3.44 -9.33 -42.84
N PHE A 218 4.51 -9.02 -43.59
CA PHE A 218 5.56 -8.08 -43.16
C PHE A 218 5.09 -6.62 -43.16
N MET A 219 4.22 -6.23 -44.10
CA MET A 219 3.68 -4.87 -44.17
C MET A 219 2.63 -4.65 -43.08
N THR A 220 1.75 -5.62 -42.80
CA THR A 220 0.80 -5.56 -41.67
C THR A 220 1.49 -5.54 -40.31
N THR A 221 2.56 -6.31 -40.12
CA THR A 221 3.33 -6.30 -38.85
C THR A 221 4.12 -5.01 -38.64
N ALA A 222 4.60 -4.36 -39.72
CA ALA A 222 5.23 -3.06 -39.64
C ALA A 222 4.22 -1.95 -39.30
N THR A 223 3.02 -1.98 -39.88
CA THR A 223 1.94 -1.03 -39.56
C THR A 223 1.40 -1.22 -38.13
N ASP A 224 1.27 -2.46 -37.66
CA ASP A 224 0.83 -2.76 -36.29
C ASP A 224 1.89 -2.39 -35.24
N ALA A 225 3.16 -2.56 -35.57
CA ALA A 225 4.28 -2.12 -34.72
C ALA A 225 4.35 -0.59 -34.65
N ALA A 226 4.16 0.12 -35.77
CA ALA A 226 4.08 1.58 -35.78
C ALA A 226 2.87 2.08 -34.97
N TYR A 227 1.69 1.48 -35.16
CA TYR A 227 0.48 1.82 -34.42
C TYR A 227 0.61 1.61 -32.91
N SER A 228 1.23 0.49 -32.49
CA SER A 228 1.50 0.21 -31.09
C SER A 228 2.51 1.19 -30.50
N PHE A 229 3.51 1.59 -31.27
CA PHE A 229 4.54 2.55 -30.88
C PHE A 229 3.98 3.95 -30.63
N HIS A 230 3.09 4.46 -31.50
CA HIS A 230 2.41 5.75 -31.30
C HIS A 230 1.52 5.79 -30.05
N LYS A 231 1.04 4.64 -29.56
CA LYS A 231 0.30 4.55 -28.28
C LYS A 231 1.22 4.39 -27.07
N CYS A 232 2.35 3.70 -27.25
CA CYS A 232 3.32 3.45 -26.19
C CYS A 232 3.97 4.75 -25.69
N LEU A 233 4.46 5.60 -26.60
CA LEU A 233 5.26 6.76 -26.24
C LEU A 233 4.52 7.84 -25.44
N PRO A 234 3.26 8.20 -25.76
CA PRO A 234 2.48 9.12 -24.92
C PRO A 234 2.28 8.59 -23.50
N LEU A 235 2.05 7.28 -23.34
CA LEU A 235 1.91 6.65 -22.03
C LEU A 235 3.24 6.63 -21.26
N ALA A 236 4.35 6.29 -21.94
CA ALA A 236 5.69 6.38 -21.36
C ALA A 236 6.03 7.80 -20.90
N ALA A 237 5.75 8.80 -21.73
CA ALA A 237 5.95 10.21 -21.39
C ALA A 237 5.09 10.64 -20.20
N LEU A 238 3.82 10.23 -20.16
CA LEU A 238 2.93 10.49 -19.04
C LEU A 238 3.46 9.87 -17.74
N ALA A 239 3.93 8.62 -17.77
CA ALA A 239 4.54 7.97 -16.61
C ALA A 239 5.77 8.76 -16.09
N CYS A 240 6.64 9.24 -16.99
CA CYS A 240 7.79 10.08 -16.64
C CYS A 240 7.41 11.44 -16.05
N ILE A 241 6.32 12.07 -16.51
CA ILE A 241 5.84 13.34 -15.94
C ILE A 241 5.25 13.12 -14.55
N LEU A 242 4.46 12.06 -14.37
CA LEU A 242 3.88 11.71 -13.07
C LEU A 242 4.96 11.40 -12.05
N ARG A 243 6.02 10.69 -12.47
CA ARG A 243 7.18 10.34 -11.65
C ARG A 243 8.45 10.34 -12.52
N PRO A 244 9.36 11.31 -12.33
CA PRO A 244 10.60 11.40 -13.10
C PRO A 244 11.49 10.16 -13.05
N THR A 245 11.40 9.35 -11.99
CA THR A 245 12.14 8.09 -11.83
C THR A 245 11.80 7.05 -12.91
N ASN A 246 10.60 7.11 -13.52
CA ASN A 246 10.21 6.20 -14.60
C ASN A 246 11.09 6.33 -15.85
N ILE A 247 11.78 7.47 -16.01
CA ILE A 247 12.71 7.67 -17.12
C ILE A 247 13.79 6.60 -17.17
N LEU A 248 14.15 6.00 -16.03
CA LEU A 248 15.14 4.92 -15.95
C LEU A 248 14.66 3.67 -16.70
N VAL A 249 13.37 3.34 -16.66
CA VAL A 249 12.79 2.21 -17.41
C VAL A 249 12.90 2.49 -18.92
N TRP A 250 12.43 3.65 -19.36
CA TRP A 250 12.36 3.99 -20.78
C TRP A 250 13.71 4.28 -21.40
N ALA A 251 14.62 4.94 -20.68
CA ALA A 251 15.99 5.17 -21.13
C ALA A 251 16.74 3.84 -21.34
N THR A 252 16.50 2.84 -20.47
CA THR A 252 17.08 1.50 -20.63
C THR A 252 16.58 0.82 -21.91
N LEU A 253 15.26 0.77 -22.10
CA LEU A 253 14.66 0.11 -23.26
C LEU A 253 14.98 0.83 -24.57
N ALA A 254 14.87 2.16 -24.59
CA ALA A 254 15.23 2.99 -25.74
C ALA A 254 16.71 2.90 -26.07
N GLY A 255 17.61 2.87 -25.06
CA GLY A 255 19.04 2.68 -25.25
C GLY A 255 19.38 1.32 -25.86
N LEU A 256 18.76 0.25 -25.38
CA LEU A 256 18.93 -1.09 -25.94
C LEU A 256 18.38 -1.19 -27.37
N ALA A 257 17.22 -0.60 -27.64
CA ALA A 257 16.67 -0.51 -28.99
C ALA A 257 17.61 0.29 -29.91
N TRP A 258 18.08 1.46 -29.47
CA TRP A 258 19.00 2.33 -30.20
C TRP A 258 20.25 1.58 -30.68
N LEU A 259 20.85 0.78 -29.79
CA LEU A 259 22.05 -0.02 -30.09
C LEU A 259 21.78 -1.13 -31.13
N ARG A 260 20.52 -1.57 -31.30
CA ARG A 260 20.16 -2.72 -32.16
C ARG A 260 19.40 -2.35 -33.45
N THR A 261 18.88 -1.13 -33.54
CA THR A 261 18.10 -0.64 -34.70
C THR A 261 18.94 0.10 -35.74
N SER A 262 18.45 0.14 -36.99
CA SER A 262 19.07 0.86 -38.10
C SER A 262 18.85 2.38 -38.02
N TRP A 263 19.64 3.18 -38.76
CA TRP A 263 19.51 4.65 -38.79
C TRP A 263 18.10 5.16 -39.14
N PRO A 264 17.35 4.60 -40.10
CA PRO A 264 15.96 5.00 -40.35
C PRO A 264 15.05 4.79 -39.14
N GLN A 265 15.17 3.65 -38.45
CA GLN A 265 14.39 3.35 -37.24
C GLN A 265 14.77 4.30 -36.08
N ARG A 266 16.05 4.65 -35.95
CA ARG A 266 16.52 5.65 -34.99
C ARG A 266 15.92 7.04 -35.25
N LYS A 267 15.78 7.45 -36.52
CA LYS A 267 15.12 8.71 -36.89
C LYS A 267 13.63 8.70 -36.48
N ILE A 268 12.94 7.59 -36.72
CA ILE A 268 11.53 7.42 -36.28
C ILE A 268 11.44 7.53 -34.76
N LEU A 269 12.30 6.82 -34.02
CA LEU A 269 12.34 6.89 -32.55
C LEU A 269 12.57 8.33 -32.06
N ILE A 270 13.54 9.07 -32.61
CA ILE A 270 13.79 10.47 -32.24
C ILE A 270 12.57 11.34 -32.53
N PHE A 271 12.03 11.26 -33.75
CA PHE A 271 10.91 12.09 -34.17
C PHE A 271 9.69 11.85 -33.29
N GLU A 272 9.33 10.60 -33.05
CA GLU A 272 8.19 10.24 -32.21
C GLU A 272 8.38 10.61 -30.74
N VAL A 273 9.60 10.46 -30.20
CA VAL A 273 9.90 10.90 -28.82
C VAL A 273 9.76 12.41 -28.70
N ILE A 274 10.26 13.19 -29.68
CA ILE A 274 10.12 14.65 -29.69
C ILE A 274 8.65 15.03 -29.83
N LEU A 275 7.92 14.43 -30.76
CA LEU A 275 6.52 14.74 -31.03
C LEU A 275 5.60 14.37 -29.85
N CYS A 276 5.62 13.11 -29.41
CA CYS A 276 4.80 12.63 -28.30
C CYS A 276 5.23 13.27 -26.97
N GLY A 277 6.54 13.38 -26.75
CA GLY A 277 7.09 13.99 -25.54
C GLY A 277 6.71 15.47 -25.42
N SER A 278 6.87 16.25 -26.49
CA SER A 278 6.46 17.67 -26.49
C SER A 278 4.95 17.84 -26.33
N ALA A 279 4.13 16.98 -26.95
CA ALA A 279 2.69 17.02 -26.79
C ALA A 279 2.26 16.78 -25.33
N ILE A 280 2.79 15.74 -24.67
CA ILE A 280 2.48 15.43 -23.27
C ILE A 280 3.03 16.48 -22.31
N LEU A 281 4.22 17.03 -22.59
CA LEU A 281 4.78 18.16 -21.84
C LEU A 281 3.92 19.43 -22.00
N ALA A 282 3.39 19.71 -23.19
CA ALA A 282 2.49 20.83 -23.41
C ALA A 282 1.18 20.68 -22.62
N VAL A 283 0.57 19.48 -22.65
CA VAL A 283 -0.61 19.17 -21.84
C VAL A 283 -0.32 19.34 -20.35
N SER A 284 0.80 18.81 -19.85
CA SER A 284 1.20 19.01 -18.45
C SER A 284 1.41 20.49 -18.12
N SER A 285 2.07 21.24 -18.99
CA SER A 285 2.37 22.66 -18.76
C SER A 285 1.09 23.51 -18.72
N VAL A 286 0.12 23.20 -19.57
CA VAL A 286 -1.21 23.84 -19.56
C VAL A 286 -1.97 23.46 -18.29
N ALA A 287 -2.01 22.18 -17.94
CA ALA A 287 -2.64 21.71 -16.70
C ALA A 287 -2.05 22.40 -15.46
N ASP A 288 -0.72 22.46 -15.37
CA ASP A 288 0.00 23.10 -14.28
C ASP A 288 -0.23 24.63 -14.28
N ARG A 289 -0.31 25.27 -15.45
CA ARG A 289 -0.66 26.69 -15.57
C ARG A 289 -2.07 27.01 -15.07
N LEU A 290 -3.02 26.10 -15.32
CA LEU A 290 -4.41 26.23 -14.85
C LEU A 290 -4.49 26.02 -13.33
N PHE A 291 -3.74 25.06 -12.79
CA PHE A 291 -3.73 24.78 -11.35
C PHE A 291 -3.01 25.88 -10.54
N TYR A 292 -1.81 26.28 -10.95
CA TYR A 292 -0.96 27.20 -10.19
C TYR A 292 -1.20 28.68 -10.53
N GLY A 293 -1.94 28.99 -11.59
CA GLY A 293 -2.15 30.38 -12.04
C GLY A 293 -0.94 31.02 -12.72
N ILE A 294 0.18 30.31 -12.84
CA ILE A 294 1.43 30.79 -13.48
C ILE A 294 2.12 29.66 -14.25
N TRP A 295 2.90 30.02 -15.27
CA TRP A 295 3.67 29.05 -16.03
C TRP A 295 4.78 28.47 -15.15
N THR A 296 4.75 27.16 -14.95
CA THR A 296 5.71 26.45 -14.13
C THR A 296 5.98 25.09 -14.72
N PHE A 297 7.19 24.58 -14.51
CA PHE A 297 7.57 23.24 -14.90
C PHE A 297 7.99 22.44 -13.65
N PRO A 298 7.05 21.72 -13.01
CA PRO A 298 7.28 21.06 -11.73
C PRO A 298 8.45 20.07 -11.72
N PRO A 299 8.71 19.24 -12.75
CA PRO A 299 9.84 18.31 -12.74
C PRO A 299 11.20 19.00 -12.57
N LEU A 300 11.41 20.14 -13.24
CA LEU A 300 12.65 20.92 -13.11
C LEU A 300 12.74 21.60 -11.74
N ARG A 301 11.63 22.13 -11.22
CA ARG A 301 11.60 22.70 -9.86
C ARG A 301 11.90 21.65 -8.82
N PHE A 302 11.32 20.46 -8.93
CA PHE A 302 11.59 19.33 -8.06
C PHE A 302 13.08 18.94 -8.11
N LEU A 303 13.67 18.84 -9.31
CA LEU A 303 15.08 18.53 -9.46
C LEU A 303 15.97 19.60 -8.82
N TYR A 304 15.71 20.87 -9.13
CA TYR A 304 16.42 22.00 -8.55
C TYR A 304 16.32 21.99 -7.02
N PHE A 305 15.12 21.79 -6.48
CA PHE A 305 14.88 21.81 -5.04
C PHE A 305 15.55 20.65 -4.31
N ASN A 306 15.51 19.43 -4.86
CA ASN A 306 16.13 18.25 -4.23
C ASN A 306 17.66 18.26 -4.34
N ILE A 307 18.22 18.73 -5.46
CA ILE A 307 19.67 18.77 -5.66
C ILE A 307 20.30 20.00 -4.98
N ALA A 308 19.72 21.19 -5.15
CA ALA A 308 20.33 22.43 -4.67
C ALA A 308 20.11 22.68 -3.17
N GLN A 309 18.98 22.24 -2.61
CA GLN A 309 18.64 22.52 -1.21
C GLN A 309 18.80 21.31 -0.27
N SER A 310 19.19 20.15 -0.80
CA SER A 310 19.41 18.89 -0.05
C SER A 310 18.26 18.51 0.90
N LEU A 311 17.02 18.94 0.61
CA LEU A 311 15.87 18.70 1.50
C LEU A 311 15.55 17.20 1.64
N ALA A 312 15.96 16.37 0.67
CA ALA A 312 15.80 14.92 0.77
C ALA A 312 16.51 14.33 2.02
N VAL A 313 17.55 15.00 2.54
CA VAL A 313 18.23 14.60 3.79
C VAL A 313 17.39 14.93 5.03
N PHE A 314 16.53 15.96 4.97
CA PHE A 314 15.62 16.33 6.08
C PHE A 314 14.62 15.21 6.39
N TYR A 315 14.25 14.43 5.38
CA TYR A 315 13.37 13.28 5.53
C TYR A 315 14.11 12.01 5.93
N GLY A 316 15.43 12.02 6.11
CA GLY A 316 16.22 10.85 6.48
C GLY A 316 17.11 10.32 5.36
N SER A 317 18.03 9.42 5.71
CA SER A 317 18.97 8.79 4.78
C SER A 317 18.98 7.28 4.95
N ASN A 318 18.92 6.56 3.83
CA ASN A 318 18.92 5.11 3.79
C ASN A 318 20.24 4.57 3.21
N ASP A 319 20.69 3.41 3.68
CA ASP A 319 21.90 2.75 3.17
C ASP A 319 21.83 2.45 1.67
N TRP A 320 22.98 2.38 1.00
CA TRP A 320 23.06 2.11 -0.45
C TRP A 320 22.37 0.79 -0.85
N HIS A 321 22.42 -0.24 0.00
CA HIS A 321 21.85 -1.55 -0.28
C HIS A 321 20.32 -1.68 -0.07
N TYR A 322 19.64 -0.61 0.37
CA TYR A 322 18.23 -0.64 0.79
C TYR A 322 17.29 -1.34 -0.21
N TYR A 323 17.41 -1.10 -1.51
CA TYR A 323 16.50 -1.71 -2.48
C TYR A 323 16.69 -3.24 -2.60
N ILE A 324 17.91 -3.72 -2.39
CA ILE A 324 18.22 -5.16 -2.43
C ILE A 324 17.84 -5.81 -1.10
N SER A 325 18.18 -5.18 0.04
CA SER A 325 18.00 -5.76 1.36
C SER A 325 16.60 -5.58 1.94
N GLN A 326 15.86 -4.56 1.53
CA GLN A 326 14.52 -4.22 2.07
C GLN A 326 13.49 -4.03 0.95
N GLY A 327 13.83 -3.30 -0.12
CA GLY A 327 12.91 -2.97 -1.21
C GLY A 327 12.29 -4.19 -1.89
N TYR A 328 13.12 -5.07 -2.47
CA TYR A 328 12.64 -6.29 -3.11
C TYR A 328 11.97 -7.27 -2.14
N PRO A 329 12.52 -7.54 -0.94
CA PRO A 329 11.81 -8.37 0.04
C PRO A 329 10.42 -7.85 0.38
N LEU A 330 10.25 -6.54 0.54
CA LEU A 330 8.93 -5.95 0.82
C LEU A 330 7.99 -6.03 -0.39
N LEU A 331 8.51 -5.75 -1.59
CA LEU A 331 7.73 -5.73 -2.82
C LEU A 331 7.25 -7.14 -3.23
N LEU A 332 8.10 -8.15 -3.08
CA LEU A 332 7.84 -9.52 -3.55
C LEU A 332 7.36 -10.45 -2.46
N THR A 333 7.61 -10.14 -1.18
CA THR A 333 7.22 -10.98 -0.02
C THR A 333 7.63 -12.44 -0.23
N THR A 334 6.68 -13.38 -0.30
CA THR A 334 6.96 -14.81 -0.52
C THR A 334 7.42 -15.16 -1.93
N LEU A 335 7.26 -14.25 -2.91
CA LEU A 335 7.68 -14.46 -4.30
C LEU A 335 9.16 -14.13 -4.52
N LEU A 336 9.84 -13.56 -3.52
CA LEU A 336 11.24 -13.12 -3.62
C LEU A 336 12.18 -14.22 -4.15
N PRO A 337 12.19 -15.47 -3.61
CA PRO A 337 13.12 -16.49 -4.09
C PRO A 337 12.90 -16.82 -5.56
N ALA A 338 11.64 -16.92 -5.99
CA ALA A 338 11.31 -17.23 -7.37
C ALA A 338 11.69 -16.09 -8.33
N ALA A 339 11.48 -14.84 -7.94
CA ALA A 339 11.90 -13.69 -8.74
C ALA A 339 13.42 -13.61 -8.90
N LEU A 340 14.19 -13.87 -7.83
CA LEU A 340 15.66 -13.89 -7.87
C LEU A 340 16.19 -15.03 -8.75
N ILE A 341 15.63 -16.24 -8.64
CA ILE A 341 15.98 -17.37 -9.52
C ILE A 341 15.61 -17.03 -10.98
N GLY A 342 14.45 -16.41 -11.21
CA GLY A 342 13.99 -15.98 -12.52
C GLY A 342 14.92 -14.94 -13.17
N LEU A 343 15.35 -13.95 -12.40
CA LEU A 343 16.36 -12.96 -12.79
C LEU A 343 17.68 -13.64 -13.16
N TYR A 344 18.21 -14.47 -12.26
CA TYR A 344 19.47 -15.18 -12.47
C TYR A 344 19.44 -16.05 -13.73
N THR A 345 18.45 -16.94 -13.83
CA THR A 345 18.32 -17.87 -14.97
C THR A 345 18.15 -17.15 -16.31
N THR A 346 17.41 -16.03 -16.33
CA THR A 346 17.23 -15.22 -17.54
C THR A 346 18.54 -14.59 -18.02
N LEU A 347 19.38 -14.13 -17.09
CA LEU A 347 20.65 -13.46 -17.41
C LEU A 347 21.77 -14.46 -17.75
N THR A 348 21.72 -15.68 -17.22
CA THR A 348 22.73 -16.73 -17.47
C THR A 348 22.37 -17.67 -18.63
N ALA A 349 21.13 -17.63 -19.13
CA ALA A 349 20.70 -18.51 -20.22
C ALA A 349 21.52 -18.25 -21.51
N ARG A 350 22.10 -19.32 -22.07
CA ARG A 350 22.70 -19.27 -23.42
C ARG A 350 21.60 -19.21 -24.47
N LYS A 351 21.77 -18.38 -25.50
CA LYS A 351 20.81 -18.22 -26.61
C LYS A 351 20.47 -19.57 -27.24
N SER A 352 19.24 -20.04 -27.09
CA SER A 352 18.69 -21.19 -27.81
C SER A 352 17.77 -20.72 -28.94
N THR A 353 17.84 -21.43 -30.08
CA THR A 353 16.91 -21.51 -31.23
C THR A 353 16.24 -20.23 -31.77
N VAL A 354 16.30 -20.06 -33.09
CA VAL A 354 15.88 -18.85 -33.86
C VAL A 354 14.45 -18.36 -33.55
N GLY A 355 13.51 -19.25 -33.19
CA GLY A 355 12.12 -18.91 -32.81
C GLY A 355 11.92 -18.37 -31.38
N ASP A 356 12.82 -18.68 -30.43
CA ASP A 356 12.76 -18.18 -29.04
C ASP A 356 13.44 -16.81 -28.86
N SER A 357 14.00 -16.26 -29.94
CA SER A 357 14.85 -15.07 -29.90
C SER A 357 14.13 -13.82 -29.38
N LEU A 358 12.89 -13.58 -29.80
CA LEU A 358 12.09 -12.43 -29.36
C LEU A 358 11.65 -12.57 -27.90
N GLN A 359 11.04 -13.69 -27.52
CA GLN A 359 10.56 -13.91 -26.15
C GLN A 359 11.72 -13.84 -25.14
N THR A 360 12.88 -14.41 -25.49
CA THR A 360 14.09 -14.34 -24.68
C THR A 360 14.60 -12.90 -24.60
N ALA A 361 14.60 -12.15 -25.70
CA ALA A 361 14.98 -10.74 -25.70
C ALA A 361 14.09 -9.90 -24.77
N ILE A 362 12.78 -10.13 -24.77
CA ILE A 362 11.84 -9.45 -23.86
C ILE A 362 12.23 -9.75 -22.41
N ARG A 363 12.38 -11.02 -22.03
CA ARG A 363 12.73 -11.40 -20.64
C ARG A 363 14.04 -10.78 -20.19
N VAL A 364 15.07 -10.80 -21.05
CA VAL A 364 16.37 -10.19 -20.75
C VAL A 364 16.24 -8.70 -20.54
N GLN A 365 15.47 -7.98 -21.37
CA GLN A 365 15.26 -6.55 -21.19
C GLN A 365 14.50 -6.22 -19.91
N LEU A 366 13.45 -6.98 -19.59
CA LEU A 366 12.73 -6.84 -18.32
C LEU A 366 13.66 -7.08 -17.12
N ALA A 367 14.52 -8.11 -17.19
CA ALA A 367 15.52 -8.38 -16.16
C ALA A 367 16.55 -7.24 -16.04
N THR A 368 17.04 -6.70 -17.15
CA THR A 368 17.96 -5.56 -17.16
C THR A 368 17.34 -4.33 -16.52
N VAL A 369 16.09 -4.00 -16.84
CA VAL A 369 15.36 -2.89 -16.20
C VAL A 369 15.21 -3.11 -14.70
N CYS A 370 14.86 -4.35 -14.31
CA CYS A 370 14.74 -4.70 -12.90
C CYS A 370 16.06 -4.48 -12.16
N LEU A 371 17.22 -4.73 -12.76
CA LEU A 371 18.51 -4.50 -12.10
C LEU A 371 19.00 -3.04 -12.16
N LEU A 372 18.85 -2.37 -13.31
CA LEU A 372 19.44 -1.05 -13.52
C LEU A 372 18.72 0.03 -12.70
N MET A 373 17.39 0.01 -12.65
CA MET A 373 16.64 1.05 -11.96
C MET A 373 16.97 1.10 -10.46
N PRO A 374 16.93 0.00 -9.69
CA PRO A 374 17.34 0.00 -8.28
C PRO A 374 18.82 0.31 -8.10
N PHE A 375 19.71 -0.10 -9.02
CA PHE A 375 21.12 0.25 -8.97
C PHE A 375 21.33 1.77 -9.03
N VAL A 376 20.68 2.46 -9.98
CA VAL A 376 20.79 3.92 -10.10
C VAL A 376 20.14 4.61 -8.90
N LEU A 377 18.97 4.16 -8.46
CA LEU A 377 18.30 4.73 -7.29
C LEU A 377 19.06 4.49 -5.97
N SER A 378 19.92 3.47 -5.91
CA SER A 378 20.77 3.19 -4.74
C SER A 378 21.80 4.29 -4.48
N LEU A 379 22.12 5.10 -5.50
CA LEU A 379 23.04 6.24 -5.42
C LEU A 379 22.44 7.47 -4.72
N ILE A 380 21.12 7.51 -4.52
CA ILE A 380 20.41 8.62 -3.89
C ILE A 380 20.32 8.39 -2.37
N SER A 381 20.51 9.43 -1.56
CA SER A 381 20.47 9.32 -0.09
C SER A 381 19.09 8.87 0.43
N HIS A 382 18.02 9.50 -0.05
CA HIS A 382 16.64 9.16 0.30
C HIS A 382 16.10 8.06 -0.61
N LYS A 383 15.46 7.05 -0.01
CA LYS A 383 14.99 5.85 -0.71
C LYS A 383 13.64 5.43 -0.18
N GLU A 384 12.79 4.94 -1.07
CA GLU A 384 11.48 4.40 -0.72
C GLU A 384 11.15 3.21 -1.61
N VAL A 385 10.54 2.16 -1.03
CA VAL A 385 10.12 0.98 -1.80
C VAL A 385 9.18 1.32 -2.97
N ARG A 386 8.38 2.38 -2.84
CA ARG A 386 7.45 2.81 -3.89
C ARG A 386 8.14 3.31 -5.15
N PHE A 387 9.39 3.79 -5.08
CA PHE A 387 10.12 4.23 -6.26
C PHE A 387 10.40 3.07 -7.23
N ILE A 388 10.52 1.84 -6.72
CA ILE A 388 10.72 0.63 -7.53
C ILE A 388 9.42 -0.13 -7.82
N TYR A 389 8.27 0.41 -7.42
CA TYR A 389 6.97 -0.24 -7.63
C TYR A 389 6.65 -0.52 -9.12
N PRO A 390 7.02 0.33 -10.10
CA PRO A 390 6.82 0.03 -11.52
C PRO A 390 7.52 -1.24 -12.01
N LEU A 391 8.47 -1.79 -11.25
CA LEU A 391 9.17 -3.03 -11.57
C LEU A 391 8.38 -4.29 -11.17
N LEU A 392 7.37 -4.18 -10.30
CA LEU A 392 6.66 -5.34 -9.76
C LEU A 392 6.01 -6.22 -10.84
N PRO A 393 5.31 -5.68 -11.87
CA PRO A 393 4.81 -6.46 -12.98
C PRO A 393 5.89 -7.29 -13.69
N CYS A 394 7.05 -6.69 -13.94
CA CYS A 394 8.20 -7.34 -14.58
C CYS A 394 8.75 -8.47 -13.70
N LEU A 395 8.86 -8.24 -12.39
CA LEU A 395 9.30 -9.24 -11.42
C LEU A 395 8.32 -10.41 -11.30
N HIS A 396 7.00 -10.16 -11.35
CA HIS A 396 5.99 -11.23 -11.39
C HIS A 396 6.13 -12.09 -12.65
N ILE A 397 6.36 -11.47 -13.82
CA ILE A 397 6.62 -12.20 -15.07
C ILE A 397 7.87 -13.08 -14.90
N LEU A 398 8.99 -12.52 -14.44
CA LEU A 398 10.24 -13.27 -14.26
C LEU A 398 10.15 -14.37 -13.20
N ALA A 399 9.32 -14.19 -12.16
CA ALA A 399 9.10 -15.20 -11.13
C ALA A 399 8.26 -16.40 -11.61
N ALA A 400 7.48 -16.26 -12.69
CA ALA A 400 6.54 -17.29 -13.11
C ALA A 400 7.20 -18.62 -13.52
N PRO A 401 8.28 -18.69 -14.33
CA PRO A 401 8.88 -19.97 -14.72
C PRO A 401 9.42 -20.78 -13.55
N PRO A 402 10.19 -20.21 -12.59
CA PRO A 402 10.61 -20.96 -11.40
C PRO A 402 9.43 -21.47 -10.56
N LEU A 403 8.37 -20.66 -10.40
CA LEU A 403 7.16 -21.09 -9.68
C LEU A 403 6.48 -22.27 -10.36
N VAL A 404 6.29 -22.20 -11.69
CA VAL A 404 5.71 -23.30 -12.47
C VAL A 404 6.57 -24.55 -12.34
N GLN A 405 7.88 -24.46 -12.56
CA GLN A 405 8.77 -25.61 -12.49
C GLN A 405 8.75 -26.29 -11.12
N PHE A 406 8.68 -25.52 -10.04
CA PHE A 406 8.69 -26.05 -8.69
C PHE A 406 7.34 -26.65 -8.27
N PHE A 407 6.23 -25.92 -8.48
CA PHE A 407 4.91 -26.29 -7.96
C PHE A 407 4.06 -27.13 -8.92
N TYR A 408 4.29 -27.07 -10.23
CA TYR A 408 3.48 -27.80 -11.22
C TYR A 408 3.41 -29.32 -10.96
N PRO A 409 4.52 -30.03 -10.67
CA PRO A 409 4.47 -31.46 -10.37
C PRO A 409 3.61 -31.78 -9.13
N ALA A 410 3.53 -30.86 -8.17
CA ALA A 410 2.77 -31.07 -6.95
C ALA A 410 1.25 -30.94 -7.15
N ILE A 411 0.82 -30.13 -8.12
CA ILE A 411 -0.59 -29.88 -8.40
C ILE A 411 -1.20 -31.01 -9.26
N TYR A 412 -0.44 -31.54 -10.23
CA TYR A 412 -0.98 -32.43 -11.26
C TYR A 412 -0.60 -33.92 -11.15
N SER A 413 0.33 -34.31 -10.27
CA SER A 413 0.61 -35.73 -9.99
C SER A 413 0.06 -36.11 -8.61
N PRO A 414 -1.21 -36.55 -8.49
CA PRO A 414 -1.89 -36.76 -7.21
C PRO A 414 -1.56 -38.12 -6.58
N ALA A 415 -0.62 -38.89 -7.13
CA ALA A 415 -0.37 -40.27 -6.72
C ALA A 415 -0.03 -40.42 -5.23
N HIS A 416 0.42 -39.36 -4.53
CA HIS A 416 0.72 -39.36 -3.09
C HIS A 416 0.18 -38.09 -2.38
N ALA A 417 -1.14 -37.92 -2.38
CA ALA A 417 -1.85 -36.65 -2.22
C ALA A 417 -1.86 -35.88 -0.87
N PRO A 418 -1.69 -36.43 0.35
CA PRO A 418 -1.87 -35.58 1.56
C PRO A 418 -0.60 -34.87 2.05
N TYR A 419 0.59 -35.35 1.70
CA TYR A 419 1.86 -34.93 2.34
C TYR A 419 2.96 -34.52 1.37
N ASN A 420 2.62 -34.13 0.14
CA ASN A 420 3.64 -33.58 -0.76
C ASN A 420 4.18 -32.26 -0.18
N PRO A 421 5.48 -32.19 0.20
CA PRO A 421 6.04 -31.02 0.86
C PRO A 421 5.90 -29.76 0.00
N ARG A 422 5.93 -29.89 -1.34
CA ARG A 422 5.77 -28.75 -2.26
C ARG A 422 4.35 -28.18 -2.22
N MET A 423 3.33 -29.03 -2.08
CA MET A 423 1.94 -28.56 -1.92
C MET A 423 1.75 -27.89 -0.56
N LEU A 424 2.31 -28.46 0.51
CA LEU A 424 2.27 -27.86 1.85
C LEU A 424 2.96 -26.49 1.87
N ILE A 425 4.12 -26.37 1.20
CA ILE A 425 4.80 -25.09 1.02
C ILE A 425 3.91 -24.12 0.24
N LEU A 426 3.30 -24.52 -0.88
CA LEU A 426 2.40 -23.65 -1.64
C LEU A 426 1.26 -23.12 -0.78
N LEU A 427 0.57 -24.02 -0.07
CA LEU A 427 -0.53 -23.65 0.83
C LEU A 427 -0.06 -22.71 1.94
N PHE A 428 1.12 -22.95 2.52
CA PHE A 428 1.71 -22.06 3.50
C PHE A 428 2.03 -20.67 2.93
N LEU A 429 2.65 -20.58 1.75
CA LEU A 429 2.98 -19.29 1.12
C LEU A 429 1.70 -18.49 0.78
N VAL A 430 0.68 -19.16 0.24
CA VAL A 430 -0.63 -18.53 -0.04
C VAL A 430 -1.28 -18.07 1.27
N PHE A 431 -1.27 -18.90 2.31
CA PHE A 431 -1.81 -18.54 3.62
C PHE A 431 -1.12 -17.31 4.21
N VAL A 432 0.22 -17.27 4.20
CA VAL A 432 1.01 -16.12 4.69
C VAL A 432 0.64 -14.85 3.93
N ASN A 433 0.56 -14.91 2.60
CA ASN A 433 0.19 -13.76 1.79
C ASN A 433 -1.22 -13.25 2.08
N VAL A 434 -2.20 -14.15 2.19
CA VAL A 434 -3.58 -13.79 2.50
C VAL A 434 -3.67 -13.17 3.90
N VAL A 435 -2.97 -13.72 4.90
CA VAL A 435 -2.95 -13.14 6.26
C VAL A 435 -2.34 -11.74 6.26
N ILE A 436 -1.20 -11.54 5.57
CA ILE A 436 -0.57 -10.21 5.46
C ILE A 436 -1.54 -9.25 4.78
N ALA A 437 -2.09 -9.62 3.62
CA ALA A 437 -3.01 -8.80 2.85
C ALA A 437 -4.26 -8.40 3.66
N LEU A 438 -4.90 -9.34 4.35
CA LEU A 438 -6.08 -9.06 5.17
C LEU A 438 -5.74 -8.20 6.39
N TYR A 439 -4.60 -8.47 7.06
CA TYR A 439 -4.18 -7.68 8.22
C TYR A 439 -3.93 -6.21 7.85
N THR A 440 -3.15 -5.97 6.79
CA THR A 440 -2.84 -4.62 6.33
C THR A 440 -4.07 -3.91 5.75
N THR A 441 -5.03 -4.64 5.17
CA THR A 441 -6.27 -4.07 4.61
C THR A 441 -7.30 -3.69 5.67
N LEU A 442 -7.40 -4.46 6.76
CA LEU A 442 -8.53 -4.34 7.70
C LEU A 442 -8.16 -3.77 9.07
N TYR A 443 -6.93 -4.00 9.55
CA TYR A 443 -6.58 -3.78 10.95
C TYR A 443 -5.53 -2.70 11.18
N HIS A 444 -4.38 -2.79 10.52
CA HIS A 444 -3.24 -1.91 10.79
C HIS A 444 -3.55 -0.45 10.43
N ALA A 445 -3.39 0.48 11.37
CA ALA A 445 -3.72 1.89 11.19
C ALA A 445 -5.17 2.14 10.72
N SER A 446 -6.13 1.37 11.25
CA SER A 446 -7.56 1.50 10.88
C SER A 446 -8.29 2.63 11.60
N GLY A 447 -7.76 3.10 12.72
CA GLY A 447 -8.41 4.13 13.55
C GLY A 447 -8.46 5.49 12.86
N THR A 448 -7.41 5.81 12.09
CA THR A 448 -7.22 7.09 11.39
C THR A 448 -8.29 7.36 10.34
N ILE A 449 -8.85 6.32 9.71
CA ILE A 449 -10.00 6.43 8.80
C ILE A 449 -11.31 6.51 9.59
N LYS A 450 -11.46 5.68 10.63
CA LYS A 450 -12.69 5.59 11.43
C LYS A 450 -13.01 6.90 12.15
N VAL A 451 -12.00 7.63 12.64
CA VAL A 451 -12.23 8.90 13.33
C VAL A 451 -12.87 9.96 12.43
N LEU A 452 -12.53 9.98 11.13
CA LEU A 452 -13.16 10.91 10.19
C LEU A 452 -14.60 10.50 9.86
N SER A 453 -14.89 9.19 9.78
CA SER A 453 -16.28 8.73 9.68
C SER A 453 -17.10 9.08 10.94
N TYR A 454 -16.50 8.99 12.12
CA TYR A 454 -17.13 9.39 13.38
C TYR A 454 -17.46 10.89 13.39
N LEU A 455 -16.52 11.76 13.00
CA LEU A 455 -16.76 13.20 12.93
C LEU A 455 -17.86 13.56 11.91
N ARG A 456 -17.92 12.87 10.76
CA ARG A 456 -19.02 13.04 9.79
C ARG A 456 -20.38 12.66 10.39
N GLN A 457 -20.44 11.57 11.15
CA GLN A 457 -21.66 11.13 11.82
C GLN A 457 -22.08 12.12 12.92
N GLN A 458 -21.14 12.62 13.72
CA GLN A 458 -21.43 13.61 14.76
C GLN A 458 -21.92 14.92 14.15
N HIS A 459 -21.28 15.40 13.08
CA HIS A 459 -21.74 16.56 12.33
C HIS A 459 -23.19 16.39 11.85
N GLN A 460 -23.56 15.24 11.28
CA GLN A 460 -24.93 14.98 10.83
C GLN A 460 -25.94 14.99 12.00
N THR A 461 -25.57 14.41 13.13
CA THR A 461 -26.42 14.30 14.32
C THR A 461 -26.74 15.69 14.90
N HIS A 462 -25.73 16.55 15.04
CA HIS A 462 -25.92 17.89 15.57
C HIS A 462 -26.54 18.85 14.56
N SER A 463 -26.22 18.74 13.27
CA SER A 463 -26.83 19.55 12.21
C SER A 463 -28.34 19.30 12.06
N ALA A 464 -28.81 18.04 12.21
CA ALA A 464 -30.23 17.72 12.19
C ALA A 464 -31.00 18.29 13.40
N SER A 465 -30.33 18.44 14.55
CA SER A 465 -30.91 19.06 15.76
C SER A 465 -31.10 20.58 15.59
N LEU A 466 -30.18 21.24 14.89
CA LEU A 466 -30.23 22.68 14.60
C LEU A 466 -31.36 23.06 13.64
N THR A 467 -31.66 22.24 12.63
CA THR A 467 -32.76 22.50 11.67
C THR A 467 -34.14 22.51 12.32
N LYS A 468 -34.33 21.80 13.44
CA LYS A 468 -35.59 21.84 14.22
C LYS A 468 -35.75 23.11 15.07
N ARG A 469 -34.67 23.88 15.28
CA ARG A 469 -34.63 24.97 16.27
C ARG A 469 -34.48 26.38 15.69
N ARG A 470 -34.15 26.54 14.40
CA ARG A 470 -33.92 27.85 13.77
C ARG A 470 -34.64 28.00 12.44
N THR A 471 -35.64 28.89 12.41
CA THR A 471 -36.25 29.40 11.17
C THR A 471 -35.65 30.74 10.70
N ASN A 472 -34.72 31.37 11.43
CA ASN A 472 -34.15 32.68 11.04
C ASN A 472 -32.72 32.89 11.56
N SER A 473 -31.67 32.44 10.86
CA SER A 473 -30.31 33.04 10.88
C SER A 473 -29.37 32.31 9.91
N THR A 474 -28.66 33.06 9.07
CA THR A 474 -27.87 32.66 7.89
C THR A 474 -26.42 32.22 8.16
N SER A 475 -26.09 31.72 9.35
CA SER A 475 -24.78 31.10 9.61
C SER A 475 -24.95 29.68 10.15
N GLU A 476 -24.72 28.69 9.29
CA GLU A 476 -24.65 27.28 9.71
C GLU A 476 -23.44 27.12 10.64
N THR A 477 -23.71 26.91 11.93
CA THR A 477 -22.68 26.61 12.92
C THR A 477 -22.44 25.11 12.88
N GLY A 478 -21.28 24.71 12.33
CA GLY A 478 -20.87 23.31 12.31
C GLY A 478 -20.11 22.91 13.59
N ILE A 479 -19.47 21.74 13.54
CA ILE A 479 -18.64 21.23 14.65
C ILE A 479 -17.17 21.63 14.44
N SER A 480 -16.40 21.76 15.52
CA SER A 480 -14.95 21.96 15.46
C SER A 480 -14.15 20.76 15.99
N ALA A 481 -12.99 20.47 15.37
CA ALA A 481 -12.15 19.32 15.72
C ALA A 481 -10.66 19.67 15.68
N GLY A 482 -9.91 19.36 16.74
CA GLY A 482 -8.45 19.55 16.81
C GLY A 482 -7.72 18.23 16.92
N PHE A 483 -6.72 18.02 16.05
CA PHE A 483 -5.92 16.80 15.99
C PHE A 483 -4.54 17.04 16.64
N LEU A 484 -4.41 16.64 17.91
CA LEU A 484 -3.14 16.62 18.66
C LEU A 484 -2.40 15.30 18.36
N MET A 485 -2.11 15.11 17.09
CA MET A 485 -1.48 13.91 16.53
C MET A 485 -0.25 14.34 15.73
N PRO A 486 0.73 13.45 15.50
CA PRO A 486 1.77 13.75 14.53
C PRO A 486 1.14 14.14 13.19
N CYS A 487 1.79 15.05 12.46
CA CYS A 487 1.20 15.62 11.25
C CYS A 487 0.78 14.53 10.25
N HIS A 488 -0.20 14.82 9.41
CA HIS A 488 -0.69 13.90 8.37
C HIS A 488 -1.01 12.46 8.84
N SER A 489 -1.38 12.28 10.12
CA SER A 489 -1.78 10.98 10.67
C SER A 489 -3.14 10.50 10.17
N THR A 490 -3.98 11.41 9.68
CA THR A 490 -5.30 11.11 9.12
C THR A 490 -5.41 11.72 7.72
N PRO A 491 -6.34 11.25 6.88
CA PRO A 491 -6.81 12.04 5.75
C PRO A 491 -7.38 13.39 6.22
N TRP A 492 -7.78 14.24 5.29
CA TRP A 492 -8.34 15.54 5.61
C TRP A 492 -9.69 15.78 4.94
N ARG A 493 -9.82 16.83 4.12
CA ARG A 493 -11.10 17.28 3.58
C ARG A 493 -11.77 16.26 2.68
N SER A 494 -10.98 15.49 1.93
CA SER A 494 -11.47 14.38 1.10
C SER A 494 -12.28 13.34 1.87
N HIS A 495 -12.10 13.25 3.20
CA HIS A 495 -12.79 12.30 4.07
C HIS A 495 -13.67 12.97 5.13
N LEU A 496 -13.46 14.25 5.45
CA LEU A 496 -14.39 15.04 6.26
C LEU A 496 -15.62 15.49 5.45
N VAL A 497 -15.42 15.79 4.17
CA VAL A 497 -16.42 16.20 3.17
C VAL A 497 -17.14 17.52 3.45
N TYR A 498 -17.67 17.74 4.66
CA TYR A 498 -18.53 18.86 5.00
C TYR A 498 -17.72 20.11 5.36
N PRO A 499 -17.81 21.23 4.60
CA PRO A 499 -17.04 22.46 4.87
C PRO A 499 -17.29 23.03 6.27
N THR A 500 -18.48 22.80 6.82
CA THR A 500 -18.90 23.18 8.18
C THR A 500 -18.16 22.45 9.30
N ILE A 501 -17.44 21.36 9.02
CA ILE A 501 -16.50 20.77 9.97
C ILE A 501 -15.21 21.59 9.95
N ASN A 502 -15.03 22.41 10.99
CA ASN A 502 -13.87 23.27 11.19
C ASN A 502 -12.78 22.49 11.93
N ALA A 503 -11.80 21.96 11.18
CA ALA A 503 -10.74 21.14 11.75
C ALA A 503 -9.37 21.82 11.65
N TRP A 504 -8.50 21.56 12.63
CA TRP A 504 -7.08 21.93 12.61
C TRP A 504 -6.22 20.77 13.12
N ALA A 505 -4.96 20.71 12.69
CA ALA A 505 -4.00 19.66 13.04
C ALA A 505 -2.59 20.25 13.15
N LEU A 506 -1.74 19.59 13.94
CA LEU A 506 -0.33 19.97 14.05
C LEU A 506 0.38 19.84 12.69
N SER A 507 1.10 20.89 12.31
CA SER A 507 1.86 20.97 11.06
C SER A 507 3.27 20.38 11.18
N CYS A 508 3.84 19.99 10.04
CA CYS A 508 5.24 19.57 9.93
C CYS A 508 5.89 20.18 8.69
N GLU A 509 5.79 21.50 8.55
CA GLU A 509 6.34 22.19 7.38
C GLU A 509 7.88 22.14 7.40
N PRO A 510 8.56 21.88 6.27
CA PRO A 510 10.01 21.91 6.26
C PRO A 510 10.54 23.35 6.32
N PRO A 511 11.77 23.56 6.81
CA PRO A 511 12.39 24.88 6.91
C PRO A 511 12.97 25.33 5.56
N ILE A 512 12.11 25.77 4.64
CA ILE A 512 12.51 26.05 3.25
C ILE A 512 13.41 27.29 3.14
N ASP A 513 13.11 28.34 3.90
CA ASP A 513 13.78 29.65 3.82
C ASP A 513 14.86 29.87 4.90
N LEU A 514 15.31 28.80 5.56
CA LEU A 514 16.30 28.88 6.63
C LEU A 514 17.73 28.57 6.15
N ASN A 515 18.71 29.26 6.75
CA ASN A 515 20.13 29.00 6.54
C ASN A 515 20.55 27.63 7.12
N ALA A 516 21.68 27.07 6.71
CA ALA A 516 22.12 25.73 7.14
C ALA A 516 22.23 25.58 8.68
N THR A 517 22.68 26.61 9.38
CA THR A 517 22.77 26.64 10.85
C THR A 517 21.38 26.69 11.50
N GLN A 518 20.45 27.44 10.92
CA GLN A 518 19.07 27.53 11.39
C GLN A 518 18.30 26.23 11.12
N LYS A 519 18.54 25.58 9.97
CA LYS A 519 17.99 24.26 9.63
C LYS A 519 18.37 23.18 10.64
N ALA A 520 19.59 23.23 11.19
CA ALA A 520 20.02 22.28 12.21
C ALA A 520 19.25 22.42 13.54
N GLY A 521 18.88 23.66 13.89
CA GLY A 521 18.09 23.98 15.08
C GLY A 521 16.57 23.90 14.88
N TYR A 522 16.10 23.76 13.64
CA TYR A 522 14.68 23.77 13.32
C TYR A 522 13.93 22.60 13.98
N ARG A 523 12.74 22.91 14.51
CA ARG A 523 11.75 21.95 14.98
C ARG A 523 10.41 22.37 14.42
N ASP A 524 9.72 21.44 13.80
CA ASP A 524 8.37 21.68 13.33
C ASP A 524 7.36 21.72 14.49
N GLU A 525 6.14 22.16 14.20
CA GLU A 525 5.10 22.36 15.21
C GLU A 525 4.74 21.05 15.93
N ALA A 526 4.63 19.93 15.21
CA ALA A 526 4.37 18.63 15.81
C ALA A 526 5.52 18.21 16.73
N ASP A 527 6.77 18.36 16.31
CA ASP A 527 7.94 18.07 17.15
C ASP A 527 7.99 18.99 18.39
N GLN A 528 7.72 20.29 18.25
CA GLN A 528 7.62 21.22 19.39
C GLN A 528 6.57 20.77 20.42
N PHE A 529 5.40 20.35 19.94
CA PHE A 529 4.34 19.82 20.81
C PHE A 529 4.77 18.54 21.52
N TYR A 530 5.38 17.58 20.81
CA TYR A 530 5.80 16.31 21.42
C TYR A 530 7.05 16.41 22.30
N ASP A 531 7.85 17.48 22.15
CA ASP A 531 8.97 17.79 23.03
C ASP A 531 8.49 18.35 24.39
N ASP A 532 7.55 19.31 24.39
CA ASP A 532 6.90 19.83 25.61
C ASP A 532 5.41 20.19 25.39
N PRO A 533 4.48 19.25 25.66
CA PRO A 533 3.05 19.48 25.47
C PRO A 533 2.46 20.56 26.39
N ASP A 534 2.99 20.74 27.60
CA ASP A 534 2.46 21.73 28.57
C ASP A 534 2.75 23.15 28.08
N GLN A 535 4.03 23.41 27.77
CA GLN A 535 4.46 24.69 27.25
C GLN A 535 3.77 25.02 25.93
N PHE A 536 3.68 24.03 25.02
CA PHE A 536 3.03 24.24 23.73
C PHE A 536 1.57 24.65 23.87
N LEU A 537 0.78 23.91 24.67
CA LEU A 537 -0.65 24.22 24.85
C LEU A 537 -0.86 25.55 25.58
N HIS A 538 0.04 25.92 26.49
CA HIS A 538 -0.01 27.21 27.16
C HIS A 538 0.19 28.40 26.21
N GLN A 539 1.08 28.26 25.22
CA GLN A 539 1.48 29.34 24.32
C GLN A 539 0.60 29.42 23.06
N ASN A 540 0.19 28.27 22.52
CA ASN A 540 -0.42 28.21 21.18
C ASN A 540 -1.95 28.11 21.20
N MET A 541 -2.56 27.74 22.33
CA MET A 541 -4.02 27.64 22.44
C MET A 541 -4.65 28.95 22.91
N ALA A 542 -5.83 29.28 22.37
CA ALA A 542 -6.61 30.45 22.78
C ALA A 542 -6.85 30.47 24.30
N GLY A 543 -6.28 31.47 24.98
CA GLY A 543 -6.39 31.62 26.44
C GLY A 543 -5.59 30.60 27.27
N GLY A 544 -4.71 29.81 26.63
CA GLY A 544 -3.85 28.80 27.23
C GLY A 544 -4.62 27.72 28.00
N LEU A 545 -3.98 27.11 29.00
CA LEU A 545 -4.62 26.14 29.92
C LEU A 545 -5.48 26.79 31.02
N ARG A 546 -5.79 28.09 30.92
CA ARG A 546 -6.60 28.83 31.91
C ARG A 546 -8.03 29.07 31.48
N HIS A 547 -8.28 29.18 30.16
CA HIS A 547 -9.59 29.55 29.63
C HIS A 547 -10.11 28.48 28.67
N PHE A 548 -10.75 27.46 29.22
CA PHE A 548 -11.40 26.43 28.43
C PHE A 548 -12.85 26.81 28.08
N PRO A 549 -13.34 26.45 26.88
CA PRO A 549 -14.76 26.50 26.58
C PRO A 549 -15.53 25.57 27.52
N ARG A 550 -16.71 26.02 27.99
CA ARG A 550 -17.58 25.24 28.87
C ARG A 550 -18.61 24.39 28.13
N ARG A 551 -18.91 24.75 26.88
CA ARG A 551 -19.92 24.11 26.03
C ARG A 551 -19.43 24.10 24.59
N PRO A 552 -19.87 23.11 23.78
CA PRO A 552 -19.51 23.05 22.39
C PRO A 552 -20.16 24.17 21.56
N SER A 553 -19.48 24.55 20.48
CA SER A 553 -19.80 25.65 19.58
C SER A 553 -21.18 25.52 18.90
N TYR A 554 -21.61 24.30 18.63
CA TYR A 554 -22.93 24.01 18.03
C TYR A 554 -24.10 24.06 19.03
N ILE A 555 -23.85 24.06 20.35
CA ILE A 555 -24.90 24.23 21.39
C ILE A 555 -25.00 25.70 21.79
N SER A 556 -23.85 26.34 21.98
CA SER A 556 -23.76 27.74 22.35
C SER A 556 -22.69 28.36 21.45
N PRO A 557 -23.08 28.97 20.32
CA PRO A 557 -22.16 29.77 19.52
C PRO A 557 -21.72 30.93 20.39
N ALA A 558 -20.58 30.80 21.07
CA ALA A 558 -20.00 31.93 21.74
C ALA A 558 -19.73 32.99 20.66
N HIS A 559 -20.11 34.24 20.93
CA HIS A 559 -19.68 35.38 20.14
C HIS A 559 -18.15 35.48 20.26
N HIS A 560 -17.42 34.68 19.48
CA HIS A 560 -15.98 34.86 19.28
C HIS A 560 -15.79 36.02 18.31
N SER A 561 -16.14 37.23 18.77
CA SER A 561 -15.53 38.45 18.24
C SER A 561 -14.13 38.55 18.85
N VAL A 562 -13.19 37.74 18.36
CA VAL A 562 -11.79 38.17 18.41
C VAL A 562 -11.73 39.32 17.42
N SER A 563 -11.50 40.55 17.92
CA SER A 563 -11.30 41.69 17.04
C SER A 563 -10.17 41.34 16.07
N LYS A 564 -10.41 41.52 14.77
CA LYS A 564 -9.38 41.38 13.73
C LYS A 564 -8.35 42.52 13.78
N ASP A 565 -8.28 43.27 14.89
CA ASP A 565 -7.53 44.52 15.03
C ASP A 565 -6.30 44.40 15.96
N ALA A 566 -5.78 43.19 16.18
CA ALA A 566 -4.47 42.99 16.82
C ALA A 566 -3.49 42.36 15.81
N PRO A 567 -2.51 43.12 15.28
CA PRO A 567 -1.73 42.65 14.13
C PRO A 567 -0.64 41.58 14.36
N ASP A 568 -0.30 41.13 15.58
CA ASP A 568 0.90 40.26 15.72
C ASP A 568 0.86 39.10 16.75
N GLU A 569 -0.20 38.89 17.54
CA GLU A 569 -0.25 37.78 18.54
C GLU A 569 -1.65 37.14 18.68
N ALA A 570 -2.25 36.69 17.57
CA ALA A 570 -3.41 35.81 17.65
C ALA A 570 -2.96 34.40 18.12
N PRO A 571 -3.71 33.72 19.00
CA PRO A 571 -3.41 32.32 19.34
C PRO A 571 -3.43 31.46 18.08
N HIS A 572 -2.49 30.53 17.96
CA HIS A 572 -2.34 29.72 16.77
C HIS A 572 -3.54 28.78 16.55
N HIS A 573 -4.17 28.31 17.64
CA HIS A 573 -5.31 27.39 17.62
C HIS A 573 -6.41 27.75 18.62
N ASP A 574 -7.66 27.56 18.21
CA ASP A 574 -8.83 27.61 19.10
C ASP A 574 -9.12 26.24 19.74
N TRP A 575 -9.67 26.25 20.96
CA TRP A 575 -10.15 25.04 21.63
C TRP A 575 -11.36 24.43 20.88
N PRO A 576 -11.26 23.18 20.38
CA PRO A 576 -12.27 22.58 19.51
C PRO A 576 -13.38 21.86 20.28
N ASP A 577 -14.51 21.52 19.66
CA ASP A 577 -15.54 20.69 20.28
C ASP A 577 -15.05 19.26 20.55
N TYR A 578 -14.17 18.76 19.67
CA TYR A 578 -13.57 17.44 19.71
C TYR A 578 -12.03 17.53 19.67
N LEU A 579 -11.34 16.93 20.65
CA LEU A 579 -9.89 16.73 20.67
C LEU A 579 -9.57 15.28 20.32
N ILE A 580 -8.72 15.07 19.32
CA ILE A 580 -8.35 13.75 18.80
C ILE A 580 -6.85 13.54 18.98
N PHE A 581 -6.46 12.41 19.57
CA PHE A 581 -5.06 12.04 19.76
C PHE A 581 -4.87 10.52 19.90
N PHE A 582 -3.61 10.05 19.82
CA PHE A 582 -3.28 8.65 20.10
C PHE A 582 -3.19 8.38 21.60
N ALA A 583 -3.65 7.22 22.05
CA ALA A 583 -3.71 6.84 23.47
C ALA A 583 -2.36 6.92 24.19
N GLN A 584 -1.24 6.85 23.47
CA GLN A 584 0.09 7.09 24.03
C GLN A 584 0.21 8.46 24.73
N LEU A 585 -0.48 9.49 24.23
CA LEU A 585 -0.45 10.86 24.74
C LEU A 585 -1.43 11.09 25.93
N GLU A 586 -2.35 10.16 26.16
CA GLU A 586 -3.37 10.25 27.22
C GLU A 586 -2.82 10.51 28.63
N PRO A 587 -1.73 9.83 29.08
CA PRO A 587 -1.15 10.07 30.40
C PRO A 587 -0.63 11.50 30.59
N THR A 588 -0.28 12.19 29.50
CA THR A 588 0.19 13.57 29.52
C THR A 588 -0.97 14.55 29.47
N LEU A 589 -1.97 14.34 28.62
CA LEU A 589 -3.10 15.28 28.47
C LEU A 589 -4.06 15.25 29.66
N ARG A 590 -4.24 14.09 30.30
CA ARG A 590 -5.19 13.93 31.43
C ARG A 590 -4.90 14.87 32.61
N PRO A 591 -3.64 15.03 33.10
CA PRO A 591 -3.34 16.02 34.12
C PRO A 591 -3.42 17.46 33.61
N LEU A 592 -2.98 17.74 32.38
CA LEU A 592 -2.97 19.09 31.79
C LEU A 592 -4.37 19.67 31.57
N LEU A 593 -5.30 18.83 31.12
CA LEU A 593 -6.67 19.22 30.82
C LEU A 593 -7.65 18.92 31.96
N ARG A 594 -7.15 18.62 33.17
CA ARG A 594 -7.98 18.25 34.33
C ARG A 594 -8.99 19.33 34.75
N SER A 595 -8.64 20.61 34.55
CA SER A 595 -9.50 21.76 34.84
C SER A 595 -10.47 22.09 33.70
N SER A 596 -10.39 21.38 32.56
CA SER A 596 -11.27 21.55 31.42
C SER A 596 -12.55 20.70 31.53
N HIS A 597 -13.48 20.89 30.60
CA HIS A 597 -14.69 20.05 30.46
C HIS A 597 -14.53 18.92 29.45
N TYR A 598 -13.33 18.69 28.92
CA TYR A 598 -13.06 17.58 28.02
C TYR A 598 -13.03 16.25 28.79
N ASP A 599 -13.80 15.28 28.30
CA ASP A 599 -13.74 13.89 28.75
C ASP A 599 -13.89 12.95 27.53
N GLU A 600 -13.53 11.69 27.71
CA GLU A 600 -13.62 10.69 26.65
C GLU A 600 -15.08 10.48 26.22
N CYS A 601 -15.33 10.64 24.93
CA CYS A 601 -16.63 10.33 24.32
C CYS A 601 -16.56 9.32 23.19
N TRP A 602 -15.36 8.99 22.70
CA TRP A 602 -15.19 7.88 21.77
C TRP A 602 -13.76 7.34 21.74
N ARG A 603 -13.60 6.04 21.48
CA ARG A 603 -12.31 5.37 21.32
C ARG A 603 -12.39 4.32 20.22
N THR A 604 -11.34 4.24 19.40
CA THR A 604 -11.23 3.19 18.37
C THR A 604 -9.84 2.57 18.32
N PHE A 605 -9.81 1.26 18.07
CA PHE A 605 -8.57 0.56 17.73
C PHE A 605 -7.91 1.20 16.50
N ASN A 606 -6.59 1.41 16.61
CA ASN A 606 -5.77 1.90 15.50
C ASN A 606 -4.83 0.84 14.96
N THR A 607 -3.86 0.39 15.76
CA THR A 607 -2.87 -0.60 15.35
C THR A 607 -2.32 -1.37 16.55
N ALA A 608 -1.90 -2.62 16.32
CA ALA A 608 -1.22 -3.43 17.34
C ALA A 608 0.22 -2.95 17.57
N TRP A 609 0.86 -2.39 16.55
CA TRP A 609 2.21 -1.85 16.62
C TRP A 609 2.39 -0.71 15.60
N HIS A 610 3.31 0.20 15.91
CA HIS A 610 3.74 1.27 15.02
C HIS A 610 5.24 1.52 15.28
N ASP A 611 5.99 1.79 14.22
CA ASP A 611 7.39 2.21 14.28
C ASP A 611 7.55 3.53 15.04
N ASP A 612 6.81 4.57 14.65
CA ASP A 612 6.67 5.81 15.42
C ASP A 612 5.96 5.55 16.77
N TRP A 613 6.65 5.89 17.86
CA TRP A 613 6.14 5.74 19.21
C TRP A 613 4.94 6.64 19.50
N ARG A 614 4.84 7.80 18.83
CA ARG A 614 3.76 8.78 18.98
C ARG A 614 2.42 8.26 18.44
N ARG A 615 2.47 7.34 17.47
CA ARG A 615 1.30 6.76 16.78
C ARG A 615 0.81 5.45 17.40
N ARG A 616 1.28 5.13 18.61
CA ARG A 616 0.97 3.87 19.30
C ARG A 616 -0.33 3.95 20.11
N GLY A 617 -0.99 2.81 20.18
CA GLY A 617 -2.26 2.66 20.91
C GLY A 617 -3.46 3.05 20.06
N ASP A 618 -4.62 3.06 20.72
CA ASP A 618 -5.90 3.43 20.12
C ASP A 618 -5.95 4.92 19.77
N ILE A 619 -6.89 5.33 18.92
CA ILE A 619 -7.25 6.75 18.81
C ILE A 619 -8.35 7.04 19.81
N VAL A 620 -8.14 8.11 20.57
CA VAL A 620 -9.04 8.60 21.61
C VAL A 620 -9.60 9.94 21.17
N VAL A 621 -10.90 10.12 21.39
CA VAL A 621 -11.61 11.37 21.13
C VAL A 621 -12.21 11.86 22.44
N TRP A 622 -11.77 13.05 22.85
CA TRP A 622 -12.36 13.80 23.95
C TRP A 622 -13.26 14.88 23.40
N CYS A 623 -14.38 15.16 24.04
CA CYS A 623 -15.26 16.25 23.62
C CYS A 623 -15.85 17.02 24.79
N LEU A 624 -16.43 18.18 24.50
CA LEU A 624 -17.04 19.08 25.50
C LEU A 624 -18.51 18.75 25.83
N ASP A 625 -19.17 17.96 24.99
CA ASP A 625 -20.59 17.64 25.18
C ASP A 625 -20.76 16.56 26.25
N THR A 626 -21.30 16.96 27.40
CA THR A 626 -21.56 16.06 28.53
C THR A 626 -22.55 14.95 28.18
N VAL A 627 -23.49 15.18 27.25
CA VAL A 627 -24.46 14.16 26.83
C VAL A 627 -23.76 13.03 26.08
N GLU A 628 -22.85 13.36 25.16
CA GLU A 628 -22.03 12.39 24.44
C GLU A 628 -21.08 11.64 25.38
N GLN A 629 -20.47 12.36 26.33
CA GLN A 629 -19.63 11.75 27.37
C GLN A 629 -20.41 10.73 28.22
N ASP A 630 -21.60 11.09 28.72
CA ASP A 630 -22.44 10.20 29.54
C ASP A 630 -22.91 8.98 28.72
N ALA A 631 -23.31 9.21 27.46
CA ALA A 631 -23.69 8.14 26.54
C ALA A 631 -22.53 7.16 26.31
N TRP A 632 -21.32 7.66 26.08
CA TRP A 632 -20.12 6.85 25.94
C TRP A 632 -19.80 6.08 27.22
N ARG A 633 -19.77 6.75 28.38
CA ARG A 633 -19.48 6.11 29.67
C ARG A 633 -20.46 4.97 29.95
N SER A 634 -21.76 5.16 29.69
CA SER A 634 -22.76 4.09 29.84
C SER A 634 -22.54 2.91 28.89
N THR A 635 -22.14 3.19 27.65
CA THR A 635 -21.86 2.17 26.62
C THR A 635 -20.59 1.39 26.96
N ALA A 636 -19.51 2.08 27.35
CA ALA A 636 -18.25 1.47 27.74
C ALA A 636 -18.42 0.58 28.99
N GLN A 637 -19.18 1.03 30.00
CA GLN A 637 -19.48 0.22 31.17
C GLN A 637 -20.26 -1.05 30.82
N ARG A 638 -21.25 -0.95 29.92
CA ARG A 638 -22.00 -2.13 29.43
C ARG A 638 -21.09 -3.11 28.69
N GLN A 639 -20.19 -2.64 27.83
CA GLN A 639 -19.25 -3.50 27.12
C GLN A 639 -18.27 -4.21 28.07
N VAL A 640 -17.75 -3.49 29.06
CA VAL A 640 -16.89 -4.09 30.09
C VAL A 640 -17.66 -5.15 30.87
N GLN A 641 -18.89 -4.86 31.29
CA GLN A 641 -19.73 -5.83 32.01
C GLN A 641 -19.99 -7.08 31.17
N GLN A 642 -20.41 -6.92 29.91
CA GLN A 642 -20.62 -8.05 28.98
C GLN A 642 -19.35 -8.89 28.81
N SER A 643 -18.18 -8.27 28.68
CA SER A 643 -16.92 -9.01 28.55
C SER A 643 -16.57 -9.83 29.80
N ARG A 644 -16.92 -9.32 31.00
CA ARG A 644 -16.75 -10.02 32.27
C ARG A 644 -17.73 -11.17 32.39
N ASP A 645 -18.97 -10.96 31.97
CA ASP A 645 -20.02 -11.99 31.98
C ASP A 645 -19.65 -13.13 31.02
N GLU A 646 -19.22 -12.83 29.80
CA GLU A 646 -18.71 -13.84 28.85
C GLU A 646 -17.49 -14.60 29.38
N GLN A 647 -16.58 -13.92 30.08
CA GLN A 647 -15.44 -14.56 30.71
C GLN A 647 -15.87 -15.50 31.84
N PHE A 648 -16.83 -15.07 32.65
CA PHE A 648 -17.42 -15.90 33.71
C PHE A 648 -18.11 -17.14 33.12
N ASP A 649 -18.90 -16.99 32.06
CA ASP A 649 -19.57 -18.09 31.36
C ASP A 649 -18.56 -19.10 30.79
N ARG A 650 -17.46 -18.63 30.19
CA ARG A 650 -16.37 -19.51 29.73
C ARG A 650 -15.73 -20.30 30.87
N ILE A 651 -15.57 -19.67 32.03
CA ILE A 651 -15.01 -20.33 33.22
C ILE A 651 -16.00 -21.40 33.71
N VAL A 652 -17.28 -21.06 33.84
CA VAL A 652 -18.34 -21.99 34.24
C VAL A 652 -18.44 -23.17 33.28
N GLU A 653 -18.36 -22.92 31.97
CA GLU A 653 -18.41 -23.98 30.97
C GLU A 653 -17.19 -24.90 31.04
N SER A 654 -15.99 -24.35 31.31
CA SER A 654 -14.80 -25.18 31.51
C SER A 654 -14.91 -26.07 32.76
N PHE A 655 -15.50 -25.56 33.85
CA PHE A 655 -15.80 -26.37 35.04
C PHE A 655 -16.85 -27.46 34.75
N LYS A 656 -17.92 -27.14 34.00
CA LYS A 656 -18.94 -28.13 33.59
C LYS A 656 -18.33 -29.25 32.75
N GLN A 657 -17.47 -28.90 31.78
CA GLN A 657 -16.78 -29.88 30.95
C GLN A 657 -15.86 -30.79 31.76
N GLU A 658 -15.14 -30.24 32.76
CA GLU A 658 -14.29 -31.04 33.62
C GLU A 658 -15.12 -31.95 34.54
N ALA A 659 -16.23 -31.46 35.10
CA ALA A 659 -17.16 -32.27 35.88
C ALA A 659 -17.77 -33.41 35.03
N CYS A 660 -18.14 -33.14 33.77
CA CYS A 660 -18.61 -34.17 32.83
C CYS A 660 -17.52 -35.20 32.54
N LYS A 661 -16.27 -34.78 32.27
CA LYS A 661 -15.13 -35.71 32.09
C LYS A 661 -14.87 -36.55 33.34
N GLN A 662 -14.98 -35.97 34.52
CA GLN A 662 -14.82 -36.68 35.78
C GLN A 662 -15.97 -37.68 36.01
N LYS A 663 -17.21 -37.32 35.69
CA LYS A 663 -18.36 -38.23 35.73
C LYS A 663 -18.20 -39.38 34.73
N GLN A 664 -17.70 -39.10 33.53
CA GLN A 664 -17.46 -40.12 32.49
C GLN A 664 -16.28 -41.04 32.85
N ARG A 665 -15.22 -40.52 33.49
CA ARG A 665 -14.13 -41.31 34.08
C ARG A 665 -14.60 -42.15 35.27
N SER A 666 -15.48 -41.61 36.12
CA SER A 666 -16.12 -42.35 37.22
C SER A 666 -17.00 -43.49 36.67
N TRP A 667 -17.78 -43.23 35.61
CA TRP A 667 -18.62 -44.24 34.97
C TRP A 667 -17.81 -45.33 34.25
N MET A 668 -16.67 -44.98 33.64
CA MET A 668 -15.71 -45.98 33.11
C MET A 668 -14.94 -46.73 34.22
N GLY A 669 -14.82 -46.16 35.42
CA GLY A 669 -14.22 -46.81 36.59
C GLY A 669 -15.14 -47.80 37.31
N PHE A 670 -16.46 -47.73 37.08
CA PHE A 670 -17.43 -48.70 37.63
C PHE A 670 -17.50 -50.03 36.85
N HIS A 671 -16.75 -50.17 35.75
CA HIS A 671 -16.48 -51.44 35.06
C HIS A 671 -15.01 -51.87 35.23
N ALA A 672 -14.45 -51.75 36.43
CA ALA A 672 -13.20 -52.42 36.77
C ALA A 672 -13.16 -52.76 38.27
N SER A 673 -13.51 -54.02 38.55
CA SER A 673 -13.04 -54.87 39.66
C SER A 673 -13.16 -54.35 41.10
N SER A 674 -14.03 -55.07 41.81
CA SER A 674 -13.89 -55.42 43.23
C SER A 674 -12.50 -55.95 43.59
N THR A 675 -11.78 -55.26 44.48
CA THR A 675 -10.79 -55.86 45.39
C THR A 675 -10.65 -55.00 46.65
N PRO A 676 -10.44 -55.59 47.84
CA PRO A 676 -10.51 -54.86 49.11
C PRO A 676 -9.16 -54.25 49.54
N TRP A 677 -9.32 -53.18 50.32
CA TRP A 677 -8.39 -52.37 51.09
C TRP A 677 -6.93 -52.84 51.29
N SER A 678 -6.01 -51.91 51.06
CA SER A 678 -4.85 -51.68 51.95
C SER A 678 -4.53 -50.18 52.00
N ALA A 679 -4.37 -49.67 53.22
CA ALA A 679 -4.22 -48.25 53.54
C ALA A 679 -2.81 -47.69 53.21
N SER A 680 -2.78 -46.43 52.73
CA SER A 680 -1.91 -45.30 53.16
C SER A 680 -1.86 -44.22 52.05
N PRO A 681 -1.87 -42.91 52.38
CA PRO A 681 -1.97 -41.84 51.36
C PRO A 681 -0.58 -41.44 50.84
N PRO A 682 -0.38 -41.15 49.54
CA PRO A 682 0.81 -40.45 49.12
C PRO A 682 0.58 -38.94 49.01
N SER A 683 1.55 -38.27 49.62
CA SER A 683 1.85 -36.84 49.72
C SER A 683 1.84 -36.02 48.41
N LEU A 684 1.48 -34.76 48.57
CA LEU A 684 1.37 -33.63 47.63
C LEU A 684 2.63 -33.21 46.83
N PHE A 685 3.64 -34.07 46.62
CA PHE A 685 4.94 -33.63 46.05
C PHE A 685 5.53 -34.51 44.92
N ALA A 686 4.70 -35.19 44.11
CA ALA A 686 5.20 -36.06 43.02
C ALA A 686 4.81 -35.64 41.58
N SER A 687 4.14 -34.51 41.36
CA SER A 687 3.67 -34.10 40.02
C SER A 687 4.61 -33.16 39.25
N TRP A 688 5.72 -32.70 39.84
CA TRP A 688 6.60 -31.72 39.18
C TRP A 688 7.78 -32.31 38.38
N ARG A 689 7.94 -33.64 38.33
CA ARG A 689 9.05 -34.32 37.61
C ARG A 689 8.68 -35.06 36.33
N ARG A 690 7.44 -34.94 35.81
CA ARG A 690 7.01 -35.63 34.57
C ARG A 690 6.64 -34.71 33.39
N ALA A 691 6.87 -33.40 33.49
CA ALA A 691 6.66 -32.46 32.39
C ALA A 691 7.90 -32.24 31.48
N ALA A 692 9.00 -32.95 31.71
CA ALA A 692 10.20 -32.88 30.88
C ALA A 692 10.60 -34.29 30.44
N GLY A 693 10.10 -34.75 29.29
CA GLY A 693 10.50 -36.01 28.70
C GLY A 693 9.44 -36.68 27.85
N SER A 694 9.03 -36.07 26.73
CA SER A 694 8.45 -36.78 25.59
C SER A 694 8.35 -35.87 24.36
N LEU A 695 9.50 -35.38 23.91
CA LEU A 695 9.75 -35.17 22.48
C LEU A 695 10.48 -36.44 22.04
N PHE A 696 10.08 -37.00 20.89
CA PHE A 696 10.54 -38.27 20.29
C PHE A 696 9.79 -39.55 20.72
N SER A 697 8.74 -39.90 19.98
CA SER A 697 8.70 -41.18 19.26
C SER A 697 7.61 -41.15 18.16
N LEU A 698 7.96 -41.72 17.01
CA LEU A 698 7.22 -41.71 15.75
C LEU A 698 6.61 -43.10 15.51
N SER A 699 5.39 -43.10 14.95
CA SER A 699 4.85 -44.08 13.97
C SER A 699 4.21 -45.40 14.49
N PRO A 700 3.54 -46.22 13.64
CA PRO A 700 2.19 -46.01 13.06
C PRO A 700 1.27 -47.25 13.16
N LYS A 701 -0.06 -47.14 12.93
CA LYS A 701 -0.95 -48.13 12.25
C LYS A 701 -2.43 -47.65 12.22
N ALA A 702 -3.08 -47.92 11.09
CA ALA A 702 -4.41 -47.48 10.57
C ALA A 702 -5.63 -48.15 11.29
N PRO A 703 -6.93 -48.01 10.86
CA PRO A 703 -7.50 -47.32 9.69
C PRO A 703 -8.80 -46.49 9.93
N LEU A 704 -9.28 -45.94 8.80
CA LEU A 704 -10.45 -45.11 8.52
C LEU A 704 -11.75 -45.41 9.30
N SER A 705 -12.39 -44.34 9.77
CA SER A 705 -13.81 -44.06 9.46
C SER A 705 -14.09 -42.55 9.50
N TRP A 706 -14.68 -42.03 8.42
CA TRP A 706 -15.26 -40.69 8.36
C TRP A 706 -16.70 -40.76 8.87
N PRO A 707 -17.17 -39.72 9.58
CA PRO A 707 -18.32 -39.01 9.04
C PRO A 707 -18.15 -37.50 9.12
N TRP A 708 -18.29 -36.85 7.95
CA TRP A 708 -18.66 -35.46 7.84
C TRP A 708 -20.08 -35.26 8.36
N GLN A 709 -20.24 -34.56 9.48
CA GLN A 709 -21.37 -33.66 9.69
C GLN A 709 -21.11 -32.77 10.91
N ARG A 710 -21.23 -31.45 10.70
CA ARG A 710 -21.19 -30.34 11.68
C ARG A 710 -19.81 -29.88 12.17
N SER A 711 -19.20 -28.93 11.43
CA SER A 711 -18.74 -27.63 11.99
C SER A 711 -18.03 -26.78 10.92
N ALA A 712 -18.80 -26.13 10.03
CA ALA A 712 -18.30 -25.03 9.19
C ALA A 712 -18.63 -23.67 9.83
N GLY A 713 -18.44 -23.55 11.15
CA GLY A 713 -18.96 -22.42 11.93
C GLY A 713 -18.00 -21.73 12.90
N SER A 714 -16.70 -22.06 12.96
CA SER A 714 -15.82 -21.44 13.98
C SER A 714 -14.40 -21.04 13.57
N LEU A 715 -14.09 -20.93 12.27
CA LEU A 715 -12.78 -20.41 11.83
C LEU A 715 -12.77 -18.92 11.45
N PHE A 716 -13.95 -18.26 11.45
CA PHE A 716 -14.08 -16.83 11.18
C PHE A 716 -15.06 -16.13 12.14
N SER A 717 -15.02 -16.51 13.41
CA SER A 717 -15.65 -15.71 14.47
C SER A 717 -14.70 -14.56 14.83
N SER A 718 -15.17 -13.33 14.61
CA SER A 718 -14.53 -12.10 15.06
C SER A 718 -14.43 -12.11 16.58
N SER A 719 -13.28 -12.51 17.12
CA SER A 719 -12.94 -12.17 18.49
C SER A 719 -12.75 -10.66 18.53
N ALA A 720 -13.80 -9.96 18.97
CA ALA A 720 -13.73 -8.57 19.37
C ALA A 720 -12.66 -8.45 20.45
N LYS A 721 -11.46 -8.02 20.06
CA LYS A 721 -10.45 -7.56 21.01
C LYS A 721 -10.78 -6.11 21.32
N THR A 722 -11.67 -5.93 22.28
CA THR A 722 -11.85 -4.68 23.01
C THR A 722 -10.59 -4.42 23.84
N SER A 723 -10.03 -3.24 23.68
CA SER A 723 -8.94 -2.72 24.48
C SER A 723 -9.44 -2.48 25.90
N ILE A 724 -8.81 -3.13 26.86
CA ILE A 724 -9.01 -2.85 28.29
C ILE A 724 -7.94 -1.82 28.68
N PRO A 725 -8.28 -0.74 29.42
CA PRO A 725 -7.28 0.12 30.01
C PRO A 725 -6.76 -0.54 31.29
N TRP A 726 -5.51 -1.02 31.27
CA TRP A 726 -4.75 -1.27 32.50
C TRP A 726 -3.38 -0.61 32.37
N PRO A 727 -2.95 0.18 33.36
CA PRO A 727 -1.61 0.74 33.37
C PRO A 727 -0.64 -0.41 33.64
N TRP A 728 0.29 -0.64 32.72
CA TRP A 728 1.40 -1.59 32.80
C TRP A 728 1.03 -3.09 32.74
N ARG A 729 0.85 -3.60 31.51
CA ARG A 729 1.10 -5.01 31.22
C ARG A 729 2.56 -5.19 30.78
N PRO A 730 3.35 -6.10 31.38
CA PRO A 730 4.65 -6.45 30.84
C PRO A 730 4.51 -7.11 29.45
N PRO A 731 5.45 -6.88 28.52
CA PRO A 731 5.35 -7.41 27.16
C PRO A 731 5.27 -8.94 27.18
N THR A 732 4.39 -9.49 26.35
CA THR A 732 4.26 -10.94 26.17
C THR A 732 5.56 -11.54 25.62
N ARG A 733 5.77 -12.84 25.82
CA ARG A 733 6.91 -13.56 25.21
C ARG A 733 6.94 -13.40 23.69
N TRP A 734 5.77 -13.31 23.04
CA TRP A 734 5.66 -13.05 21.61
C TRP A 734 6.05 -11.62 21.25
N GLU A 735 5.57 -10.60 21.96
CA GLU A 735 5.99 -9.20 21.74
C GLU A 735 7.49 -9.01 22.01
N SER A 736 8.04 -9.70 23.01
CA SER A 736 9.48 -9.72 23.30
C SER A 736 10.29 -10.47 22.23
N PHE A 737 9.72 -11.50 21.62
CA PHE A 737 10.30 -12.26 20.52
C PHE A 737 10.26 -11.46 19.21
N VAL A 738 9.11 -10.86 18.86
CA VAL A 738 8.95 -9.95 17.72
C VAL A 738 9.82 -8.70 17.88
N ALA A 739 9.96 -8.15 19.09
CA ALA A 739 10.89 -7.05 19.38
C ALA A 739 12.37 -7.45 19.23
N ARG A 740 12.71 -8.75 19.34
CA ARG A 740 14.05 -9.28 19.04
C ARG A 740 14.28 -9.51 17.55
N PHE A 741 13.22 -9.70 16.75
CA PHE A 741 13.28 -9.84 15.29
C PHE A 741 12.93 -8.54 14.52
N SER A 742 12.59 -7.46 15.23
CA SER A 742 12.48 -6.14 14.63
C SER A 742 13.86 -5.66 14.20
N PHE A 743 14.11 -5.74 12.89
CA PHE A 743 15.33 -5.25 12.23
C PHE A 743 15.49 -3.72 12.29
N SER A 744 14.64 -3.00 13.03
CA SER A 744 14.68 -1.54 13.19
C SER A 744 15.49 -1.05 14.40
N LYS A 745 15.91 -1.93 15.32
CA LYS A 745 16.96 -1.54 16.29
C LYS A 745 18.35 -1.78 15.72
N GLN A 746 18.72 -1.04 14.67
CA GLN A 746 20.14 -0.70 14.51
C GLN A 746 20.52 0.15 15.72
N LYS A 747 21.19 -0.46 16.70
CA LYS A 747 22.07 0.30 17.57
C LYS A 747 23.18 0.84 16.66
N PRO A 748 23.40 2.17 16.56
CA PRO A 748 24.55 2.67 15.85
C PRO A 748 25.78 2.30 16.68
N GLY A 749 26.60 1.37 16.18
CA GLY A 749 27.88 0.99 16.77
C GLY A 749 28.02 -0.51 17.03
N TRP A 750 29.00 -1.12 16.37
CA TRP A 750 29.46 -2.49 16.60
C TRP A 750 30.59 -2.57 17.66
N LEU A 751 30.82 -1.52 18.43
CA LEU A 751 31.92 -1.41 19.40
C LEU A 751 31.39 -1.30 20.85
N PRO A 752 31.95 -2.09 21.80
CA PRO A 752 31.67 -1.93 23.23
C PRO A 752 32.00 -0.52 23.74
N SER A 753 31.18 -0.01 24.67
CA SER A 753 31.24 1.37 25.19
C SER A 753 32.56 1.79 25.85
N TRP A 754 33.44 0.85 26.18
CA TRP A 754 34.75 1.15 26.77
C TRP A 754 35.80 1.54 25.71
N VAL A 755 35.54 1.31 24.42
CA VAL A 755 36.47 1.65 23.33
C VAL A 755 36.33 3.13 22.91
N SER A 756 35.17 3.76 23.13
CA SER A 756 34.96 5.19 22.81
C SER A 756 35.69 6.15 23.76
N ASP A 757 35.99 5.70 24.99
CA ASP A 757 36.61 6.55 26.02
C ASP A 757 38.15 6.58 25.92
N GLN A 758 38.77 5.71 25.11
CA GLN A 758 40.23 5.59 25.00
C GLN A 758 40.85 6.19 23.72
N LEU A 759 40.05 6.68 22.76
CA LEU A 759 40.54 7.19 21.47
C LEU A 759 39.84 8.49 21.07
N PRO A 760 40.37 9.67 21.49
CA PRO A 760 39.84 10.96 21.06
C PRO A 760 40.28 11.23 19.61
N GLY A 761 39.42 10.86 18.64
CA GLY A 761 39.70 11.13 17.21
C GLY A 761 38.94 10.29 16.18
N LEU A 762 37.92 9.52 16.56
CA LEU A 762 37.14 8.74 15.58
C LEU A 762 36.17 9.64 14.78
N PRO A 763 36.01 9.40 13.46
CA PRO A 763 35.08 10.16 12.61
C PRO A 763 33.62 10.05 13.06
N SER A 764 32.84 11.12 12.86
CA SER A 764 31.45 11.29 13.31
C SER A 764 30.44 10.23 12.83
N TRP A 765 30.77 9.41 11.82
CA TRP A 765 29.91 8.32 11.36
C TRP A 765 29.98 7.06 12.24
N LEU A 766 30.87 7.02 13.24
CA LEU A 766 30.98 5.92 14.22
C LEU A 766 30.42 6.27 15.61
N GLY A 767 30.03 7.53 15.84
CA GLY A 767 29.46 8.01 17.10
C GLY A 767 27.99 8.40 16.93
N GLY A 768 27.06 7.47 17.18
CA GLY A 768 25.63 7.75 17.14
C GLY A 768 25.20 8.70 18.26
N ALA A 769 24.87 9.94 17.93
CA ALA A 769 24.23 10.86 18.86
C ALA A 769 22.82 10.35 19.25
N LYS A 770 22.47 10.47 20.54
CA LYS A 770 21.12 10.19 21.07
C LYS A 770 20.12 11.30 20.68
N LYS A 771 19.92 11.58 19.39
CA LYS A 771 18.84 12.48 18.96
C LYS A 771 17.58 11.64 18.73
N LYS A 772 16.44 12.06 19.30
CA LYS A 772 15.14 11.50 18.92
C LYS A 772 14.92 11.84 17.43
N PRO A 773 14.45 10.89 16.60
CA PRO A 773 14.20 11.18 15.20
C PRO A 773 13.09 12.24 15.07
N THR A 774 13.24 13.16 14.12
CA THR A 774 12.21 14.18 13.83
C THR A 774 10.99 13.54 13.14
N GLU A 775 9.84 14.24 13.12
CA GLU A 775 8.67 13.77 12.35
C GLU A 775 9.01 13.51 10.88
N ALA A 776 9.79 14.37 10.25
CA ALA A 776 10.22 14.19 8.87
C ALA A 776 11.05 12.90 8.65
N GLU A 777 11.91 12.53 9.59
CA GLU A 777 12.74 11.31 9.51
C GLU A 777 11.92 10.03 9.66
N LEU A 778 10.84 10.08 10.46
CA LEU A 778 9.93 8.94 10.67
C LEU A 778 9.03 8.64 9.46
N TRP A 779 9.01 9.53 8.46
CA TRP A 779 8.30 9.30 7.21
C TRP A 779 9.11 8.54 6.14
N SER A 780 10.44 8.43 6.30
CA SER A 780 11.32 7.64 5.40
C SER A 780 11.55 6.21 5.84
#